data_AF-V6TM85-F1
#
_entry.id   AF-V6TM85-F1
#
_cell.length_a   1.000
_cell.length_b   1.000
_cell.length_c   1.000
_cell.angle_alpha   90.00
_cell.angle_beta   90.00
_cell.angle_gamma   90.00
#
_symmetry.space_group_name_H-M   'P 1'
#
loop_
_entity.id
_entity.type
_entity.pdbx_description
1 polymer ?
#
loop_
_entity_poly.entity_id
_entity_poly.type
_entity_poly.pdbx_seq_one_letter_code
_entity_poly.pdbx_strand_id
1 'polypeptide(L)'
;MLVLLFLGVLALSQAIQADDSSTPYVNSYYVACGPTHTDCVENKCVMFNRGITLCTECKSGKVPINGACVGAGDSSVDTSVCVTTQTNDNGATKRCTSCTGRTGSRSDDPNAETTYFLFYGGCYSKDEWPGSHICKTVSNGMCSVCETYSESVFTNSDSTAKEKCILCGDTVGFNGKVGMDGCSTCVSLAKDPAPSNAASTASIQCTSCSANDKAPIDGVCAVFGSNKCENGYCTHCSTDYIYHKGGCYSKTGTGNTICDSASQFEISGYSACKKCANSSEIPHNGNCKPSGRWNSCKKDASEGRCTACNQNSPTRSVFLYEGGCYNTNDVLGSIICVEAFNGKCTTCREENGYFKRDGTCNLCNVSIADCASCVTKYNEPNTFICIGCKNNKYAAVGGASCVDSCPANNPGRCDKNGICRCKCGSGTYLDTGTSNCEACDPVCADCTGPGASSCISCASGKYMKNGASGKTCVDPSECGDGYYIDTDSRSCFQCGIEGCQTCTFSNSRVMCTKCSQGFVSVDSSSCVSQCNGPNQQADGSGRCVCAEGFEPSSDGACIVKNTCPSDATGCSKCSASGECLSCADSSHNVQPSKRSCASGCPSGSESVDSLCICMEGYTLRGDTCASQTRKAGSSSTTITVAVVVSLLIIAAVALTCWFVLRRRRGSKIVSRKRAAAENIKLMGSVDEF
;
A
#
# COMPACT_ATOMS: atom_id res chain seq x y z
N MET A 1 45.11 6.92 57.30
CA MET A 1 45.40 5.78 56.40
C MET A 1 45.45 6.35 54.99
N LEU A 2 46.56 6.95 54.55
CA LEU A 2 47.82 6.32 54.13
C LEU A 2 47.62 5.21 53.06
N VAL A 3 47.95 5.60 51.82
CA VAL A 3 48.90 4.91 50.91
C VAL A 3 48.37 3.82 49.96
N LEU A 4 48.81 3.96 48.68
CA LEU A 4 48.82 3.05 47.52
C LEU A 4 47.54 3.04 46.65
N LEU A 5 47.56 3.26 45.32
CA LEU A 5 48.62 3.02 44.33
C LEU A 5 48.66 4.09 43.22
N PHE A 6 49.88 4.59 43.00
CA PHE A 6 50.40 5.12 41.75
C PHE A 6 50.40 4.03 40.66
N LEU A 7 50.00 4.38 39.44
CA LEU A 7 50.51 3.85 38.16
C LEU A 7 49.94 4.72 37.02
N GLY A 8 50.80 5.39 36.25
CA GLY A 8 50.44 5.98 34.96
C GLY A 8 50.71 7.48 34.75
N VAL A 9 51.78 8.06 35.31
CA VAL A 9 52.32 9.34 34.81
C VAL A 9 53.67 9.05 34.16
N LEU A 10 53.67 8.85 32.84
CA LEU A 10 54.81 8.99 31.94
C LEU A 10 54.36 8.67 30.50
N ALA A 11 54.16 9.73 29.71
CA ALA A 11 54.44 9.87 28.28
C ALA A 11 53.39 10.79 27.65
N LEU A 12 53.68 12.09 27.67
CA LEU A 12 53.44 13.06 26.59
C LEU A 12 54.26 14.29 26.96
N SER A 13 55.57 14.11 27.06
CA SER A 13 56.51 15.21 26.92
C SER A 13 56.32 15.76 25.52
N GLN A 14 55.64 16.89 25.48
CA GLN A 14 55.64 17.89 24.43
C GLN A 14 56.93 17.83 23.61
N ALA A 15 56.83 17.32 22.38
CA ALA A 15 57.62 17.89 21.30
C ALA A 15 56.87 19.16 20.88
N ILE A 16 57.06 20.25 21.64
CA ILE A 16 56.95 21.58 21.07
C ILE A 16 58.09 21.63 20.03
N GLN A 17 57.78 21.28 18.79
CA GLN A 17 58.60 21.77 17.69
C GLN A 17 58.46 23.28 17.73
N ALA A 18 59.60 23.94 17.91
CA ALA A 18 59.70 25.38 17.79
C ALA A 18 58.99 25.79 16.48
N ASP A 19 58.11 26.78 16.62
CA ASP A 19 57.48 27.50 15.54
C ASP A 19 58.58 28.09 14.65
N ASP A 20 58.95 27.35 13.60
CA ASP A 20 59.79 27.88 12.54
C ASP A 20 58.89 28.77 11.66
N SER A 21 58.66 29.97 12.18
CA SER A 21 57.91 31.08 11.57
C SER A 21 58.40 31.50 10.15
N SER A 22 59.39 30.80 9.59
CA SER A 22 60.00 31.06 8.29
C SER A 22 59.32 30.34 7.11
N THR A 23 58.55 29.26 7.33
CA THR A 23 57.80 28.59 6.25
C THR A 23 56.33 29.00 6.27
N PRO A 24 55.84 29.81 5.31
CA PRO A 24 54.41 30.08 5.23
C PRO A 24 53.67 28.77 4.89
N TYR A 25 52.51 28.53 5.50
CA TYR A 25 51.59 27.42 5.16
C TYR A 25 51.89 26.00 5.72
N VAL A 26 52.66 25.89 6.80
CA VAL A 26 52.74 24.62 7.55
C VAL A 26 51.59 24.57 8.56
N ASN A 27 50.60 23.74 8.28
CA ASN A 27 49.56 23.35 9.21
C ASN A 27 49.72 21.84 9.51
N SER A 28 49.50 21.43 10.76
CA SER A 28 49.56 20.04 11.21
C SER A 28 48.24 19.28 11.07
N TYR A 29 47.20 19.88 10.49
CA TYR A 29 45.96 19.19 10.15
C TYR A 29 46.15 18.18 9.02
N TYR A 30 45.99 16.90 9.35
CA TYR A 30 46.04 15.80 8.40
C TYR A 30 45.02 14.71 8.74
N VAL A 31 44.64 13.96 7.72
CA VAL A 31 43.81 12.76 7.80
C VAL A 31 44.46 11.60 7.05
N ALA A 32 43.94 10.40 7.28
CA ALA A 32 44.27 9.24 6.46
C ALA A 32 43.95 9.50 4.99
N CYS A 33 44.87 9.12 4.11
CA CYS A 33 44.68 9.23 2.68
C CYS A 33 43.67 8.20 2.17
N GLY A 34 42.82 8.61 1.23
CA GLY A 34 41.95 7.67 0.52
C GLY A 34 42.74 6.57 -0.22
N PRO A 35 42.13 5.41 -0.48
CA PRO A 35 42.82 4.25 -1.05
C PRO A 35 43.41 4.48 -2.45
N THR A 36 42.94 5.52 -3.16
CA THR A 36 43.42 5.93 -4.48
C THR A 36 44.72 6.73 -4.43
N HIS A 37 45.13 7.25 -3.27
CA HIS A 37 46.34 8.06 -3.11
C HIS A 37 47.57 7.22 -2.75
N THR A 38 47.88 6.19 -3.55
CA THR A 38 48.96 5.23 -3.27
C THR A 38 50.35 5.86 -3.21
N ASP A 39 50.55 6.97 -3.92
CA ASP A 39 51.80 7.72 -3.97
C ASP A 39 51.90 8.84 -2.93
N CYS A 40 50.86 9.04 -2.13
CA CYS A 40 50.88 9.99 -1.04
C CYS A 40 51.58 9.39 0.18
N VAL A 41 52.24 10.24 0.96
CA VAL A 41 52.77 9.85 2.28
C VAL A 41 51.60 9.52 3.20
N GLU A 42 51.76 8.48 4.01
CA GLU A 42 50.71 8.02 4.93
C GLU A 42 50.31 9.16 5.89
N ASN A 43 49.00 9.35 6.08
CA ASN A 43 48.44 10.42 6.91
C ASN A 43 48.93 11.84 6.53
N LYS A 44 49.25 12.08 5.26
CA LYS A 44 49.57 13.42 4.73
C LYS A 44 48.54 13.92 3.72
N CYS A 45 47.29 13.53 3.93
CA CYS A 45 46.16 14.06 3.19
C CYS A 45 45.34 15.02 4.05
N VAL A 46 44.50 15.83 3.40
CA VAL A 46 43.50 16.68 4.06
C VAL A 46 42.11 16.34 3.54
N MET A 47 41.09 16.40 4.40
CA MET A 47 39.69 16.26 3.96
C MET A 47 39.25 17.54 3.27
N PHE A 48 38.97 17.45 1.97
CA PHE A 48 38.46 18.57 1.20
C PHE A 48 36.94 18.58 1.14
N ASN A 49 36.35 17.41 0.93
CA ASN A 49 34.90 17.23 0.94
C ASN A 49 34.59 15.79 1.34
N ARG A 50 33.30 15.44 1.40
CA ARG A 50 32.82 14.14 1.87
C ARG A 50 33.37 13.03 0.98
N GLY A 51 34.17 12.15 1.56
CA GLY A 51 34.84 11.06 0.84
C GLY A 51 35.97 11.50 -0.09
N ILE A 52 36.39 12.76 -0.05
CA ILE A 52 37.44 13.31 -0.92
C ILE A 52 38.58 13.84 -0.06
N THR A 53 39.73 13.18 -0.20
CA THR A 53 41.00 13.61 0.39
C THR A 53 41.90 14.24 -0.65
N LEU A 54 42.70 15.23 -0.28
CA LEU A 54 43.74 15.81 -1.14
C LEU A 54 45.10 15.44 -0.59
N CYS A 55 45.97 14.88 -1.42
CA CYS A 55 47.34 14.61 -1.02
C CYS A 55 48.15 15.89 -0.94
N THR A 56 48.86 16.06 0.18
CA THR A 56 49.67 17.25 0.45
C THR A 56 51.17 16.99 0.56
N GLU A 57 51.57 15.72 0.54
CA GLU A 57 52.97 15.31 0.57
C GLU A 57 53.13 13.98 -0.17
N CYS A 58 54.01 13.95 -1.15
CA CYS A 58 54.19 12.83 -2.05
C CYS A 58 55.45 12.04 -1.72
N LYS A 59 55.41 10.73 -2.02
CA LYS A 59 56.60 9.86 -2.00
C LYS A 59 57.62 10.32 -3.06
N SER A 60 58.86 9.83 -2.91
CA SER A 60 60.00 10.24 -3.73
C SER A 60 59.70 10.20 -5.24
N GLY A 61 60.21 11.20 -5.96
CA GLY A 61 60.04 11.34 -7.41
C GLY A 61 58.72 11.99 -7.87
N LYS A 62 57.77 12.26 -6.98
CA LYS A 62 56.47 12.89 -7.30
C LYS A 62 56.22 14.17 -6.48
N VAL A 63 55.35 15.04 -6.97
CA VAL A 63 54.95 16.31 -6.33
C VAL A 63 53.43 16.45 -6.24
N PRO A 64 52.90 17.11 -5.19
CA PRO A 64 51.44 17.26 -5.02
C PRO A 64 50.87 18.38 -5.89
N ILE A 65 50.14 18.02 -6.94
CA ILE A 65 49.43 18.94 -7.84
C ILE A 65 47.96 18.53 -7.93
N ASN A 66 47.03 19.49 -7.76
CA ASN A 66 45.58 19.28 -7.73
C ASN A 66 45.15 18.14 -6.78
N GLY A 67 45.87 17.95 -5.67
CA GLY A 67 45.60 16.93 -4.66
C GLY A 67 46.05 15.51 -5.01
N ALA A 68 46.76 15.32 -6.13
CA ALA A 68 47.34 14.05 -6.55
C ALA A 68 48.88 14.14 -6.63
N CYS A 69 49.55 13.00 -6.56
CA CYS A 69 51.00 12.92 -6.71
C CYS A 69 51.38 12.64 -8.16
N VAL A 70 51.97 13.64 -8.80
CA VAL A 70 52.39 13.58 -10.22
C VAL A 70 53.91 13.60 -10.34
N GLY A 71 54.47 12.94 -11.35
CA GLY A 71 55.92 12.84 -11.56
C GLY A 71 56.31 13.10 -13.02
N ALA A 72 57.62 13.22 -13.29
CA ALA A 72 58.16 13.64 -14.59
C ALA A 72 57.80 12.74 -15.80
N GLY A 73 57.26 11.54 -15.56
CA GLY A 73 56.76 10.64 -16.61
C GLY A 73 55.28 10.82 -16.97
N ASP A 74 54.56 11.71 -16.28
CA ASP A 74 53.17 12.03 -16.56
C ASP A 74 53.09 13.18 -17.57
N SER A 75 52.92 12.85 -18.85
CA SER A 75 52.91 13.85 -19.94
C SER A 75 51.75 14.83 -19.89
N SER A 76 50.82 14.67 -18.92
CA SER A 76 49.62 15.49 -18.79
C SER A 76 49.75 16.66 -17.81
N VAL A 77 50.78 16.69 -16.96
CA VAL A 77 50.92 17.72 -15.90
C VAL A 77 52.35 18.24 -15.78
N ASP A 78 52.52 19.56 -15.87
CA ASP A 78 53.82 20.21 -15.67
C ASP A 78 54.21 20.21 -14.19
N THR A 79 55.12 19.29 -13.82
CA THR A 79 55.62 19.18 -12.45
C THR A 79 56.44 20.39 -11.98
N SER A 80 56.92 21.25 -12.89
CA SER A 80 57.65 22.47 -12.54
C SER A 80 56.77 23.50 -11.83
N VAL A 81 55.44 23.32 -11.88
CA VAL A 81 54.48 24.13 -11.15
C VAL A 81 54.69 24.08 -9.63
N CYS A 82 55.17 22.95 -9.11
CA CYS A 82 55.46 22.80 -7.69
C CYS A 82 56.93 23.10 -7.41
N VAL A 83 57.20 24.23 -6.77
CA VAL A 83 58.53 24.52 -6.24
C VAL A 83 58.67 23.83 -4.89
N THR A 84 59.69 22.99 -4.75
CA THR A 84 59.97 22.25 -3.50
C THR A 84 61.28 22.72 -2.90
N THR A 85 61.31 23.06 -1.61
CA THR A 85 62.56 23.05 -0.83
C THR A 85 62.67 21.73 -0.08
N GLN A 86 63.87 21.13 -0.06
CA GLN A 86 64.06 19.83 0.59
C GLN A 86 63.78 19.94 2.09
N THR A 87 62.89 19.09 2.60
CA THR A 87 62.65 18.94 4.04
C THR A 87 63.19 17.58 4.47
N ASN A 88 64.37 17.62 5.07
CA ASN A 88 65.07 16.54 5.78
C ASN A 88 65.71 15.40 4.96
N ASP A 89 66.81 14.92 5.54
CA ASP A 89 67.85 14.07 4.94
C ASP A 89 67.31 12.83 4.23
N ASN A 90 67.76 12.63 2.98
CA ASN A 90 67.54 11.48 2.07
C ASN A 90 66.42 11.57 1.02
N GLY A 91 65.87 12.74 0.69
CA GLY A 91 65.09 12.94 -0.56
C GLY A 91 63.87 12.00 -0.74
N ALA A 92 63.32 11.50 0.36
CA ALA A 92 62.32 10.43 0.34
C ALA A 92 60.88 10.91 0.11
N THR A 93 60.55 12.17 0.44
CA THR A 93 59.22 12.76 0.24
C THR A 93 59.32 14.20 -0.29
N LYS A 94 58.24 14.71 -0.89
CA LYS A 94 58.18 16.06 -1.48
C LYS A 94 56.87 16.77 -1.16
N ARG A 95 56.98 18.06 -0.83
CA ARG A 95 55.89 19.01 -0.56
C ARG A 95 56.19 20.33 -1.28
N CYS A 96 55.17 21.01 -1.78
CA CYS A 96 55.35 22.31 -2.44
C CYS A 96 55.48 23.42 -1.38
N THR A 97 56.39 24.35 -1.63
CA THR A 97 56.59 25.57 -0.82
C THR A 97 56.19 26.84 -1.56
N SER A 98 56.09 26.79 -2.88
CA SER A 98 55.44 27.81 -3.70
C SER A 98 54.97 27.19 -5.02
N CYS A 99 54.09 27.91 -5.72
CA CYS A 99 53.52 27.46 -6.97
C CYS A 99 53.81 28.45 -8.11
N THR A 100 54.22 27.92 -9.25
CA THR A 100 54.59 28.68 -10.44
C THR A 100 53.79 28.19 -11.64
N GLY A 101 52.73 28.89 -12.04
CA GLY A 101 51.97 28.51 -13.24
C GLY A 101 51.18 29.69 -13.77
N ARG A 102 51.40 30.05 -15.04
CA ARG A 102 50.81 31.21 -15.76
C ARG A 102 49.82 30.75 -16.82
N THR A 103 48.81 31.58 -17.12
CA THR A 103 48.00 31.41 -18.35
C THR A 103 48.83 31.75 -19.60
N GLY A 104 48.89 30.83 -20.57
CA GLY A 104 49.32 31.11 -21.95
C GLY A 104 50.73 30.62 -22.28
N SER A 105 50.90 30.07 -23.50
CA SER A 105 52.14 29.46 -24.04
C SER A 105 53.32 30.43 -24.26
N ARG A 106 53.41 31.53 -23.51
CA ARG A 106 54.58 32.42 -23.52
C ARG A 106 55.00 32.71 -22.08
N SER A 107 56.12 32.13 -21.71
CA SER A 107 56.86 32.34 -20.45
C SER A 107 57.24 33.79 -20.17
N ASP A 108 57.05 34.69 -21.14
CA ASP A 108 57.69 36.00 -21.17
C ASP A 108 56.72 37.18 -20.94
N ASP A 109 55.44 36.92 -20.65
CA ASP A 109 54.50 37.99 -20.26
C ASP A 109 54.58 38.26 -18.74
N PRO A 110 55.12 39.41 -18.30
CA PRO A 110 55.19 39.80 -16.90
C PRO A 110 53.81 40.10 -16.27
N ASN A 111 52.76 40.25 -17.09
CA ASN A 111 51.38 40.51 -16.64
C ASN A 111 50.48 39.27 -16.66
N ALA A 112 50.99 38.09 -17.05
CA ALA A 112 50.19 36.87 -17.05
C ALA A 112 49.82 36.46 -15.62
N GLU A 113 48.52 36.39 -15.32
CA GLU A 113 48.01 35.96 -14.02
C GLU A 113 48.43 34.51 -13.73
N THR A 114 48.87 34.27 -12.49
CA THR A 114 49.15 32.92 -12.03
C THR A 114 47.83 32.21 -11.74
N THR A 115 47.58 31.06 -12.36
CA THR A 115 46.36 30.27 -12.11
C THR A 115 46.52 29.27 -10.98
N TYR A 116 47.76 28.89 -10.68
CA TYR A 116 48.08 27.97 -9.60
C TYR A 116 48.34 28.71 -8.29
N PHE A 117 47.82 28.16 -7.20
CA PHE A 117 48.06 28.66 -5.85
C PHE A 117 48.50 27.54 -4.90
N LEU A 118 49.30 27.93 -3.91
CA LEU A 118 49.71 27.05 -2.82
C LEU A 118 48.56 26.90 -1.83
N PHE A 119 48.26 25.66 -1.44
CA PHE A 119 47.27 25.36 -0.42
C PHE A 119 47.68 24.09 0.32
N TYR A 120 47.85 24.18 1.65
CA TYR A 120 48.26 23.05 2.49
C TYR A 120 49.47 22.25 1.94
N GLY A 121 50.41 22.89 1.23
CA GLY A 121 51.61 22.25 0.69
C GLY A 121 51.46 21.55 -0.67
N GLY A 122 50.33 21.69 -1.35
CA GLY A 122 50.15 21.31 -2.75
C GLY A 122 49.87 22.52 -3.64
N CYS A 123 50.08 22.37 -4.95
CA CYS A 123 49.72 23.38 -5.94
C CYS A 123 48.41 23.06 -6.64
N TYR A 124 47.47 24.00 -6.64
CA TYR A 124 46.11 23.80 -7.16
C TYR A 124 45.77 24.85 -8.22
N SER A 125 45.19 24.42 -9.33
CA SER A 125 44.68 25.32 -10.36
C SER A 125 43.34 25.92 -9.94
N LYS A 126 43.18 27.25 -9.99
CA LYS A 126 41.88 27.91 -9.75
C LYS A 126 40.83 27.59 -10.83
N ASP A 127 41.26 27.09 -11.98
CA ASP A 127 40.40 26.85 -13.14
C ASP A 127 39.97 25.37 -13.24
N GLU A 128 40.56 24.50 -12.42
CA GLU A 128 40.27 23.06 -12.41
C GLU A 128 39.89 22.58 -11.03
N TRP A 129 39.07 21.54 -10.99
CA TRP A 129 38.78 20.86 -9.73
C TRP A 129 40.05 20.16 -9.21
N PRO A 130 40.37 20.23 -7.91
CA PRO A 130 39.58 20.81 -6.82
C PRO A 130 39.84 22.30 -6.55
N GLY A 131 40.87 22.90 -7.14
CA GLY A 131 41.28 24.27 -6.82
C GLY A 131 40.22 25.34 -7.16
N SER A 132 39.40 25.12 -8.19
CA SER A 132 38.25 25.97 -8.54
C SER A 132 37.17 26.04 -7.45
N HIS A 133 37.15 25.08 -6.52
CA HIS A 133 36.25 25.07 -5.36
C HIS A 133 36.92 25.57 -4.07
N ILE A 134 38.19 25.98 -4.13
CA ILE A 134 38.95 26.54 -3.00
C ILE A 134 39.18 28.04 -3.22
N CYS A 135 39.53 28.45 -4.44
CA CYS A 135 40.00 29.78 -4.73
C CYS A 135 39.33 30.43 -5.95
N LYS A 136 38.82 31.66 -5.77
CA LYS A 136 38.32 32.51 -6.86
C LYS A 136 39.41 33.33 -7.52
N THR A 137 40.31 33.88 -6.72
CA THR A 137 41.30 34.86 -7.19
C THR A 137 42.65 34.52 -6.62
N VAL A 138 43.65 34.42 -7.51
CA VAL A 138 45.02 34.07 -7.16
C VAL A 138 45.89 35.31 -7.30
N SER A 139 46.75 35.55 -6.31
CA SER A 139 47.73 36.63 -6.32
C SER A 139 49.05 36.11 -5.78
N ASN A 140 50.14 36.29 -6.55
CA ASN A 140 51.49 35.84 -6.18
C ASN A 140 51.56 34.35 -5.81
N GLY A 141 50.84 33.49 -6.56
CA GLY A 141 50.80 32.05 -6.29
C GLY A 141 50.08 31.67 -4.98
N MET A 142 49.24 32.55 -4.44
CA MET A 142 48.45 32.33 -3.22
C MET A 142 46.99 32.69 -3.47
N CYS A 143 46.07 32.10 -2.71
CA CYS A 143 44.66 32.48 -2.81
C CYS A 143 44.39 33.81 -2.09
N SER A 144 43.91 34.82 -2.81
CA SER A 144 43.54 36.12 -2.24
C SER A 144 42.04 36.22 -1.93
N VAL A 145 41.20 35.47 -2.65
CA VAL A 145 39.75 35.40 -2.42
C VAL A 145 39.29 33.94 -2.49
N CYS A 146 38.74 33.43 -1.39
CA CYS A 146 38.27 32.06 -1.31
C CYS A 146 36.98 31.83 -2.11
N GLU A 147 36.85 30.63 -2.66
CA GLU A 147 35.58 30.14 -3.22
C GLU A 147 34.71 29.54 -2.11
N THR A 148 33.92 30.38 -1.45
CA THR A 148 33.03 29.95 -0.36
C THR A 148 31.68 29.41 -0.83
N TYR A 149 31.34 29.49 -2.12
CA TYR A 149 30.08 28.95 -2.64
C TYR A 149 30.06 27.41 -2.63
N SER A 150 31.23 26.79 -2.76
CA SER A 150 31.41 25.34 -2.62
C SER A 150 31.21 24.85 -1.19
N GLU A 151 31.19 25.77 -0.22
CA GLU A 151 31.16 25.53 1.23
C GLU A 151 32.28 24.60 1.73
N SER A 152 33.30 24.27 0.93
CA SER A 152 34.39 23.36 1.33
C SER A 152 35.49 24.07 2.11
N VAL A 153 35.58 25.39 1.95
CA VAL A 153 36.48 26.28 2.67
C VAL A 153 35.73 27.50 3.21
N PHE A 154 36.27 28.09 4.26
CA PHE A 154 35.83 29.39 4.77
C PHE A 154 36.98 30.40 4.74
N THR A 155 36.63 31.67 4.71
CA THR A 155 37.61 32.77 4.71
C THR A 155 38.14 33.00 6.13
N ASN A 156 39.46 33.03 6.25
CA ASN A 156 40.16 33.52 7.43
C ASN A 156 39.92 35.03 7.57
N SER A 157 39.20 35.42 8.63
CA SER A 157 38.86 36.81 8.90
C SER A 157 40.06 37.67 9.34
N ASP A 158 41.18 37.04 9.69
CA ASP A 158 42.42 37.75 10.00
C ASP A 158 43.08 38.30 8.71
N SER A 159 43.11 39.62 8.58
CA SER A 159 43.72 40.31 7.45
C SER A 159 45.23 40.10 7.37
N THR A 160 45.90 39.77 8.48
CA THR A 160 47.35 39.53 8.57
C THR A 160 47.75 38.09 8.26
N ALA A 161 46.80 37.15 8.32
CA ALA A 161 47.07 35.75 8.01
C ALA A 161 47.46 35.58 6.54
N LYS A 162 48.55 34.86 6.29
CA LYS A 162 49.01 34.53 4.92
C LYS A 162 48.04 33.55 4.25
N GLU A 163 47.55 32.55 4.97
CA GLU A 163 46.50 31.65 4.49
C GLU A 163 45.11 32.27 4.69
N LYS A 164 44.45 32.53 3.56
CA LYS A 164 43.11 33.14 3.53
C LYS A 164 42.02 32.10 3.52
N CYS A 165 42.28 30.88 3.06
CA CYS A 165 41.26 29.85 2.91
C CYS A 165 41.56 28.69 3.84
N ILE A 166 40.58 28.31 4.67
CA ILE A 166 40.74 27.26 5.66
C ILE A 166 39.70 26.17 5.38
N LEU A 167 40.11 24.91 5.43
CA LEU A 167 39.21 23.77 5.26
C LEU A 167 38.20 23.72 6.42
N CYS A 168 36.96 23.39 6.13
CA CYS A 168 35.91 23.30 7.16
C CYS A 168 36.24 22.28 8.26
N GLY A 169 36.99 21.23 7.92
CA GLY A 169 37.45 20.20 8.86
C GLY A 169 38.69 20.53 9.67
N ASP A 170 39.39 21.63 9.35
CA ASP A 170 40.70 21.94 9.91
C ASP A 170 40.61 22.43 11.37
N THR A 171 40.84 21.53 12.32
CA THR A 171 40.80 21.85 13.75
C THR A 171 42.02 22.62 14.26
N VAL A 172 43.07 22.73 13.45
CA VAL A 172 44.32 23.43 13.83
C VAL A 172 44.25 24.89 13.39
N GLY A 173 43.81 25.13 12.16
CA GLY A 173 43.54 26.45 11.62
C GLY A 173 44.76 27.34 11.45
N PHE A 174 44.51 28.64 11.33
CA PHE A 174 45.54 29.67 11.21
C PHE A 174 45.18 30.88 12.07
N ASN A 175 46.14 31.38 12.86
CA ASN A 175 45.95 32.54 13.76
C ASN A 175 44.70 32.42 14.66
N GLY A 176 44.43 31.22 15.17
CA GLY A 176 43.28 30.94 16.04
C GLY A 176 41.93 30.83 15.33
N LYS A 177 41.88 30.90 14.00
CA LYS A 177 40.67 30.61 13.20
C LYS A 177 40.69 29.15 12.78
N VAL A 178 39.82 28.36 13.39
CA VAL A 178 39.75 26.91 13.18
C VAL A 178 38.38 26.50 12.63
N GLY A 179 38.40 25.42 11.86
CA GLY A 179 37.24 24.63 11.47
C GLY A 179 36.77 23.70 12.59
N MET A 180 36.06 22.64 12.22
CA MET A 180 35.42 21.70 13.13
C MET A 180 35.72 20.27 12.73
N ASP A 181 36.07 19.43 13.71
CA ASP A 181 36.38 18.02 13.46
C ASP A 181 35.23 17.30 12.73
N GLY A 182 35.59 16.52 11.72
CA GLY A 182 34.65 15.77 10.89
C GLY A 182 33.70 16.62 10.05
N CYS A 183 33.89 17.94 9.97
CA CYS A 183 33.06 18.81 9.14
C CYS A 183 33.54 18.80 7.67
N SER A 184 32.62 18.53 6.76
CA SER A 184 32.89 18.47 5.31
C SER A 184 32.60 19.79 4.62
N THR A 185 31.49 20.43 4.96
CA THR A 185 31.09 21.71 4.40
C THR A 185 30.62 22.65 5.50
N CYS A 186 30.83 23.94 5.32
CA CYS A 186 30.56 24.93 6.34
C CYS A 186 30.28 26.32 5.78
N VAL A 187 29.73 27.16 6.64
CA VAL A 187 29.60 28.60 6.41
C VAL A 187 30.22 29.36 7.59
N SER A 188 30.78 30.53 7.34
CA SER A 188 31.29 31.40 8.40
C SER A 188 30.17 31.86 9.32
N LEU A 189 30.46 31.94 10.63
CA LEU A 189 29.56 32.56 11.60
C LEU A 189 29.57 34.09 11.43
N ALA A 190 28.42 34.73 11.67
CA ALA A 190 28.28 36.19 11.59
C ALA A 190 28.96 36.94 12.77
N LYS A 191 29.32 36.23 13.83
CA LYS A 191 29.99 36.78 15.03
C LYS A 191 31.10 35.82 15.45
N ASP A 192 32.28 36.40 15.69
CA ASP A 192 33.52 35.70 16.01
C ASP A 192 34.08 36.25 17.34
N PRO A 193 34.34 35.41 18.37
CA PRO A 193 34.10 33.96 18.39
C PRO A 193 32.60 33.61 18.49
N ALA A 194 32.27 32.33 18.26
CA ALA A 194 30.94 31.79 18.49
C ALA A 194 30.44 32.19 19.89
N PRO A 195 29.12 32.44 20.08
CA PRO A 195 28.56 32.64 21.42
C PRO A 195 28.99 31.49 22.33
N SER A 196 29.40 31.81 23.56
CA SER A 196 30.05 30.99 24.59
C SER A 196 29.37 29.66 24.99
N ASN A 197 28.34 29.24 24.26
CA ASN A 197 27.49 28.09 24.55
C ASN A 197 27.64 26.99 23.47
N ALA A 198 28.41 27.22 22.40
CA ALA A 198 28.79 26.18 21.46
C ALA A 198 30.02 25.44 22.00
N ALA A 199 29.98 24.11 22.00
CA ALA A 199 31.08 23.26 22.45
C ALA A 199 32.35 23.33 21.56
N SER A 200 32.42 24.25 20.60
CA SER A 200 33.53 24.40 19.66
C SER A 200 34.10 25.83 19.65
N THR A 201 35.43 25.92 19.62
CA THR A 201 36.19 27.14 19.33
C THR A 201 36.16 27.51 17.85
N ALA A 202 35.31 26.84 17.05
CA ALA A 202 35.29 26.94 15.60
C ALA A 202 34.64 28.25 15.13
N SER A 203 35.21 28.88 14.12
CA SER A 203 34.70 30.14 13.52
C SER A 203 33.58 29.91 12.50
N ILE A 204 33.04 28.69 12.44
CA ILE A 204 32.14 28.20 11.40
C ILE A 204 30.90 27.53 11.97
N GLN A 205 29.86 27.47 11.14
CA GLN A 205 28.75 26.56 11.30
C GLN A 205 28.90 25.42 10.28
N CYS A 206 29.02 24.19 10.77
CA CYS A 206 29.07 23.02 9.89
C CYS A 206 27.72 22.79 9.22
N THR A 207 27.72 22.62 7.89
CA THR A 207 26.53 22.35 7.08
C THR A 207 26.40 20.90 6.66
N SER A 208 27.51 20.14 6.65
CA SER A 208 27.52 18.70 6.45
C SER A 208 28.76 18.05 7.05
N CYS A 209 28.62 16.84 7.57
CA CYS A 209 29.68 16.03 8.13
C CYS A 209 30.29 15.09 7.09
N SER A 210 31.57 14.76 7.27
CA SER A 210 32.30 13.86 6.39
C SER A 210 31.86 12.39 6.52
N ALA A 211 31.33 12.00 7.69
CA ALA A 211 30.83 10.65 7.93
C ALA A 211 29.34 10.55 7.58
N ASN A 212 28.94 9.45 6.93
CA ASN A 212 27.57 9.25 6.43
C ASN A 212 26.53 9.02 7.54
N ASP A 213 26.98 8.50 8.68
CA ASP A 213 26.18 8.19 9.87
C ASP A 213 26.15 9.34 10.90
N LYS A 214 26.74 10.48 10.55
CA LYS A 214 26.76 11.69 11.38
C LYS A 214 26.12 12.85 10.65
N ALA A 215 25.67 13.85 11.40
CA ALA A 215 25.22 15.13 10.89
C ALA A 215 25.52 16.24 11.91
N PRO A 216 25.43 17.53 11.54
CA PRO A 216 25.60 18.62 12.48
C PRO A 216 24.46 18.61 13.51
N ILE A 217 24.76 18.24 14.75
CA ILE A 217 23.84 18.26 15.89
C ILE A 217 24.43 19.22 16.92
N ASP A 218 23.69 20.28 17.26
CA ASP A 218 24.15 21.32 18.19
C ASP A 218 25.53 21.91 17.86
N GLY A 219 25.82 22.02 16.56
CA GLY A 219 27.08 22.58 16.07
C GLY A 219 28.29 21.66 16.23
N VAL A 220 28.09 20.34 16.32
CA VAL A 220 29.15 19.33 16.21
C VAL A 220 28.72 18.18 15.31
N CYS A 221 29.68 17.49 14.67
CA CYS A 221 29.38 16.31 13.88
C CYS A 221 29.15 15.07 14.77
N ALA A 222 27.88 14.72 14.98
CA ALA A 222 27.46 13.66 15.88
C ALA A 222 26.43 12.71 15.23
N VAL A 223 26.21 11.55 15.85
CA VAL A 223 25.14 10.62 15.45
C VAL A 223 23.80 11.32 15.66
N PHE A 224 22.93 11.28 14.65
CA PHE A 224 21.75 12.15 14.58
C PHE A 224 20.44 11.58 15.17
N GLY A 225 20.45 10.33 15.65
CA GLY A 225 19.31 9.74 16.37
C GLY A 225 18.01 9.72 15.56
N SER A 226 16.93 10.27 16.12
CA SER A 226 15.60 10.31 15.50
C SER A 226 15.43 11.42 14.44
N ASN A 227 16.44 12.27 14.24
CA ASN A 227 16.39 13.32 13.23
C ASN A 227 16.46 12.71 11.82
N LYS A 228 15.81 13.36 10.85
CA LYS A 228 15.83 12.93 9.45
C LYS A 228 17.07 13.50 8.77
N CYS A 229 18.13 12.69 8.78
CA CYS A 229 19.41 13.05 8.21
C CYS A 229 19.93 11.96 7.28
N GLU A 230 20.65 12.37 6.26
CA GLU A 230 21.27 11.50 5.29
C GLU A 230 22.53 12.18 4.76
N ASN A 231 23.53 11.40 4.39
CA ASN A 231 24.66 11.91 3.65
C ASN A 231 25.46 13.04 4.35
N GLY A 232 25.54 12.99 5.67
CA GLY A 232 26.29 13.99 6.44
C GLY A 232 25.45 15.19 6.91
N TYR A 233 24.19 15.33 6.49
CA TYR A 233 23.38 16.50 6.84
C TYR A 233 21.92 16.12 7.12
N CYS A 234 21.22 16.98 7.83
CA CYS A 234 19.80 16.83 8.13
C CYS A 234 18.94 17.55 7.09
N THR A 235 17.70 17.08 6.90
CA THR A 235 16.65 17.75 6.12
C THR A 235 15.48 18.16 7.00
N HIS A 236 15.17 17.35 8.02
CA HIS A 236 14.16 17.65 9.04
C HIS A 236 14.63 17.19 10.41
N CYS A 237 14.18 17.89 11.44
CA CYS A 237 14.56 17.61 12.82
C CYS A 237 13.36 17.08 13.61
N SER A 238 13.65 16.18 14.54
CA SER A 238 12.69 15.69 15.52
C SER A 238 12.17 16.82 16.42
N THR A 239 11.12 16.56 17.19
CA THR A 239 10.42 17.57 18.00
C THR A 239 11.29 18.31 19.01
N ASP A 240 12.45 17.79 19.41
CA ASP A 240 13.31 18.44 20.41
C ASP A 240 14.35 19.40 19.79
N TYR A 241 14.39 19.47 18.45
CA TYR A 241 15.39 20.22 17.70
C TYR A 241 14.73 21.23 16.74
N ILE A 242 15.53 22.13 16.17
CA ILE A 242 15.17 23.07 15.11
C ILE A 242 16.22 22.94 14.02
N TYR A 243 15.76 22.86 12.78
CA TYR A 243 16.64 22.81 11.63
C TYR A 243 17.33 24.15 11.36
N HIS A 244 18.62 24.11 11.03
CA HIS A 244 19.31 25.24 10.39
C HIS A 244 20.52 24.79 9.58
N LYS A 245 20.61 25.24 8.32
CA LYS A 245 21.76 24.98 7.41
C LYS A 245 22.34 23.57 7.49
N GLY A 246 21.52 22.55 7.28
CA GLY A 246 21.97 21.14 7.25
C GLY A 246 22.16 20.49 8.62
N GLY A 247 21.92 21.20 9.73
CA GLY A 247 21.99 20.65 11.08
C GLY A 247 20.69 20.75 11.87
N CYS A 248 20.64 20.03 12.99
CA CYS A 248 19.56 20.07 13.98
C CYS A 248 20.09 20.63 15.32
N TYR A 249 19.43 21.66 15.84
CA TYR A 249 19.86 22.41 17.02
C TYR A 249 18.79 22.35 18.09
N SER A 250 19.15 21.96 19.31
CA SER A 250 18.24 21.77 20.43
C SER A 250 17.35 23.00 20.64
N LYS A 251 16.05 22.77 20.78
CA LYS A 251 15.07 23.82 21.10
C LYS A 251 15.42 24.53 22.41
N THR A 252 16.00 23.85 23.39
CA THR A 252 16.41 24.50 24.65
C THR A 252 17.74 25.25 24.55
N GLY A 253 18.45 25.13 23.42
CA GLY A 253 19.72 25.79 23.16
C GLY A 253 19.65 26.72 21.95
N THR A 254 20.59 26.54 21.01
CA THR A 254 20.74 27.40 19.81
C THR A 254 19.48 27.43 18.94
N GLY A 255 18.64 26.39 18.97
CA GLY A 255 17.37 26.34 18.23
C GLY A 255 16.46 27.55 18.49
N ASN A 256 16.40 28.03 19.73
CA ASN A 256 15.63 29.23 20.13
C ASN A 256 16.12 30.53 19.50
N THR A 257 17.35 30.56 18.98
CA THR A 257 17.93 31.71 18.28
C THR A 257 17.78 31.62 16.77
N ILE A 258 17.35 30.47 16.25
CA ILE A 258 17.09 30.22 14.83
C ILE A 258 15.62 30.48 14.53
N CYS A 259 14.73 29.83 15.27
CA CYS A 259 13.29 30.04 15.20
C CYS A 259 12.82 30.81 16.43
N ASP A 260 12.02 31.85 16.22
CA ASP A 260 11.40 32.59 17.32
C ASP A 260 10.67 31.63 18.26
N SER A 261 10.97 31.71 19.56
CA SER A 261 10.55 30.69 20.55
C SER A 261 9.03 30.50 20.63
N ALA A 262 8.25 31.57 20.47
CA ALA A 262 6.78 31.52 20.42
C ALA A 262 6.24 31.02 19.06
N SER A 263 7.12 30.90 18.07
CA SER A 263 6.82 30.53 16.68
C SER A 263 7.27 29.12 16.33
N GLN A 264 7.73 28.34 17.31
CA GLN A 264 8.06 26.92 17.13
C GLN A 264 6.80 26.06 17.25
N PHE A 265 6.67 25.09 16.37
CA PHE A 265 5.55 24.16 16.40
C PHE A 265 5.94 22.80 15.80
N GLU A 266 4.99 21.87 15.74
CA GLU A 266 5.25 20.49 15.34
C GLU A 266 4.28 20.03 14.25
N ILE A 267 4.81 19.27 13.30
CA ILE A 267 4.07 18.62 12.22
C ILE A 267 4.44 17.14 12.24
N SER A 268 3.53 16.29 12.72
CA SER A 268 3.67 14.83 12.74
C SER A 268 5.02 14.31 13.30
N GLY A 269 5.47 14.86 14.43
CA GLY A 269 6.72 14.42 15.09
C GLY A 269 7.99 15.12 14.60
N TYR A 270 7.86 16.09 13.70
CA TYR A 270 8.96 16.97 13.29
C TYR A 270 8.73 18.40 13.77
N SER A 271 9.83 19.09 14.07
CA SER A 271 9.81 20.50 14.37
C SER A 271 9.61 21.36 13.12
N ALA A 272 8.89 22.46 13.25
CA ALA A 272 8.74 23.47 12.21
C ALA A 272 8.72 24.88 12.80
N CYS A 273 9.03 25.87 11.96
CA CYS A 273 9.10 27.27 12.34
C CYS A 273 8.05 28.11 11.60
N LYS A 274 7.32 28.95 12.34
CA LYS A 274 6.38 29.93 11.78
C LYS A 274 7.03 31.24 11.37
N LYS A 275 8.08 31.63 12.10
CA LYS A 275 8.82 32.88 11.94
C LYS A 275 10.26 32.68 12.39
N CYS A 276 11.19 32.86 11.47
CA CYS A 276 12.62 32.84 11.76
C CYS A 276 13.00 34.04 12.62
N ALA A 277 13.90 33.80 13.58
CA ALA A 277 14.40 34.85 14.45
C ALA A 277 15.26 35.86 13.67
N ASN A 278 16.05 35.37 12.71
CA ASN A 278 16.73 36.21 11.72
C ASN A 278 15.72 36.70 10.68
N SER A 279 15.49 38.02 10.63
CA SER A 279 14.55 38.63 9.68
C SER A 279 15.02 38.58 8.23
N SER A 280 16.27 38.17 7.93
CA SER A 280 16.74 37.89 6.57
C SER A 280 16.48 36.46 6.11
N GLU A 281 15.93 35.63 7.00
CA GLU A 281 15.53 34.26 6.73
C GLU A 281 14.01 34.12 6.75
N ILE A 282 13.52 33.08 6.09
CA ILE A 282 12.11 32.74 6.01
C ILE A 282 11.93 31.22 6.19
N PRO A 283 10.80 30.76 6.75
CA PRO A 283 10.52 29.34 6.83
C PRO A 283 10.16 28.78 5.46
N HIS A 284 10.91 27.78 5.03
CA HIS A 284 10.63 26.96 3.85
C HIS A 284 10.56 25.49 4.31
N ASN A 285 9.42 24.84 4.11
CA ASN A 285 9.14 23.50 4.66
C ASN A 285 9.44 23.41 6.17
N GLY A 286 9.05 24.44 6.94
CA GLY A 286 9.30 24.53 8.38
C GLY A 286 10.72 24.92 8.78
N ASN A 287 11.67 24.99 7.83
CA ASN A 287 13.08 25.24 8.09
C ASN A 287 13.46 26.70 7.79
N CYS A 288 14.23 27.33 8.68
CA CYS A 288 14.73 28.69 8.43
C CYS A 288 15.84 28.71 7.38
N LYS A 289 15.63 29.49 6.31
CA LYS A 289 16.50 29.58 5.14
C LYS A 289 16.63 31.03 4.64
N PRO A 290 17.77 31.42 4.04
CA PRO A 290 17.95 32.77 3.48
C PRO A 290 16.89 33.10 2.41
N SER A 291 16.25 34.28 2.52
CA SER A 291 15.14 34.64 1.62
C SER A 291 15.55 34.83 0.16
N GLY A 292 16.79 35.28 -0.09
CA GLY A 292 17.29 35.57 -1.45
C GLY A 292 17.42 34.35 -2.37
N ARG A 293 17.35 33.12 -1.83
CA ARG A 293 17.41 31.88 -2.62
C ARG A 293 16.03 31.32 -3.00
N TRP A 294 14.93 31.86 -2.45
CA TRP A 294 13.60 31.26 -2.58
C TRP A 294 12.56 32.27 -3.09
N ASN A 295 12.40 32.31 -4.41
CA ASN A 295 11.42 33.16 -5.09
C ASN A 295 9.95 32.75 -4.84
N SER A 296 9.73 31.66 -4.09
CA SER A 296 8.40 31.15 -3.76
C SER A 296 7.70 31.91 -2.63
N CYS A 297 8.40 32.76 -1.87
CA CYS A 297 7.85 33.46 -0.72
C CYS A 297 7.74 34.97 -0.96
N LYS A 298 6.55 35.54 -0.72
CA LYS A 298 6.38 36.97 -0.49
C LYS A 298 6.66 37.23 0.99
N LYS A 299 7.89 37.64 1.27
CA LYS A 299 8.38 37.90 2.62
C LYS A 299 7.70 39.11 3.26
N ASP A 300 7.49 39.04 4.58
CA ASP A 300 7.12 40.18 5.41
C ASP A 300 8.27 41.21 5.50
N ALA A 301 7.94 42.50 5.45
CA ALA A 301 8.95 43.56 5.40
C ALA A 301 9.80 43.64 6.68
N SER A 302 9.20 43.33 7.84
CA SER A 302 9.81 43.46 9.17
C SER A 302 10.15 42.13 9.82
N GLU A 303 9.48 41.05 9.42
CA GLU A 303 9.58 39.75 10.08
C GLU A 303 10.23 38.68 9.21
N GLY A 304 10.81 37.67 9.86
CA GLY A 304 11.35 36.47 9.21
C GLY A 304 10.26 35.46 8.83
N ARG A 305 9.20 35.89 8.14
CA ARG A 305 8.09 35.02 7.71
C ARG A 305 7.56 35.38 6.32
N CYS A 306 6.77 34.47 5.75
CA CYS A 306 6.06 34.64 4.50
C CYS A 306 4.62 35.11 4.76
N THR A 307 4.15 36.05 3.92
CA THR A 307 2.75 36.53 3.90
C THR A 307 1.93 35.90 2.76
N ALA A 308 2.62 35.41 1.73
CA ALA A 308 2.04 34.62 0.65
C ALA A 308 3.12 33.76 0.00
N CYS A 309 2.71 32.73 -0.74
CA CYS A 309 3.60 31.88 -1.50
C CYS A 309 3.18 31.84 -2.98
N ASN A 310 4.13 31.63 -3.90
CA ASN A 310 3.93 31.31 -5.32
C ASN A 310 2.83 32.07 -6.08
N GLN A 311 2.59 33.34 -5.75
CA GLN A 311 1.57 34.17 -6.40
C GLN A 311 1.80 34.33 -7.92
N ASN A 312 3.06 34.25 -8.35
CA ASN A 312 3.48 34.43 -9.75
C ASN A 312 3.80 33.10 -10.47
N SER A 313 3.60 31.96 -9.81
CA SER A 313 3.86 30.63 -10.38
C SER A 313 2.79 29.63 -9.89
N PRO A 314 1.53 29.81 -10.32
CA PRO A 314 0.37 29.19 -9.69
C PRO A 314 0.27 27.67 -9.86
N THR A 315 1.02 27.09 -10.81
CA THR A 315 1.08 25.64 -11.09
C THR A 315 2.02 24.88 -10.16
N ARG A 316 2.82 25.59 -9.36
CA ARG A 316 3.77 24.96 -8.45
C ARG A 316 3.06 24.41 -7.20
N SER A 317 3.54 23.27 -6.75
CA SER A 317 3.01 22.47 -5.65
C SER A 317 3.32 23.02 -4.24
N VAL A 318 3.38 24.35 -4.09
CA VAL A 318 3.75 25.04 -2.85
C VAL A 318 2.59 25.88 -2.33
N PHE A 319 2.42 25.91 -1.02
CA PHE A 319 1.36 26.65 -0.33
C PHE A 319 1.87 27.37 0.92
N LEU A 320 1.19 28.44 1.29
CA LEU A 320 1.40 29.13 2.55
C LEU A 320 0.75 28.33 3.69
N TYR A 321 1.52 28.09 4.75
CA TYR A 321 1.00 27.51 5.98
C TYR A 321 1.78 28.09 7.17
N GLU A 322 1.07 28.61 8.17
CA GLU A 322 1.66 29.09 9.43
C GLU A 322 2.91 29.99 9.25
N GLY A 323 2.87 30.95 8.32
CA GLY A 323 3.99 31.89 8.09
C GLY A 323 5.16 31.35 7.27
N GLY A 324 5.09 30.12 6.76
CA GLY A 324 6.10 29.54 5.86
C GLY A 324 5.52 29.06 4.53
N CYS A 325 6.40 28.83 3.55
CA CYS A 325 6.04 28.19 2.29
C CYS A 325 6.39 26.69 2.32
N TYR A 326 5.40 25.84 2.09
CA TYR A 326 5.50 24.38 2.17
C TYR A 326 5.23 23.75 0.81
N ASN A 327 6.01 22.74 0.42
CA ASN A 327 5.83 21.98 -0.81
C ASN A 327 5.11 20.65 -0.53
N THR A 328 4.08 20.30 -1.32
CA THR A 328 3.38 19.01 -1.18
C THR A 328 4.25 17.78 -1.48
N ASN A 329 5.42 17.95 -2.10
CA ASN A 329 6.42 16.89 -2.29
C ASN A 329 7.41 16.77 -1.12
N ASP A 330 7.42 17.73 -0.21
CA ASP A 330 8.26 17.70 1.00
C ASP A 330 7.59 16.85 2.09
N VAL A 331 8.40 16.30 3.01
CA VAL A 331 7.89 15.48 4.12
C VAL A 331 6.82 16.24 4.91
N LEU A 332 7.06 17.48 5.33
CA LEU A 332 6.12 18.25 6.15
C LEU A 332 4.95 18.79 5.33
N GLY A 333 5.21 19.28 4.12
CA GLY A 333 4.15 19.83 3.29
C GLY A 333 3.17 18.76 2.80
N SER A 334 3.68 17.57 2.46
CA SER A 334 2.83 16.43 2.10
C SER A 334 1.90 16.03 3.25
N ILE A 335 2.34 16.10 4.51
CA ILE A 335 1.51 15.75 5.68
C ILE A 335 0.28 16.66 5.80
N ILE A 336 0.40 17.92 5.42
CA ILE A 336 -0.67 18.93 5.57
C ILE A 336 -1.61 18.94 4.36
N CYS A 337 -1.03 18.83 3.16
CA CYS A 337 -1.69 19.20 1.92
C CYS A 337 -1.51 18.13 0.84
N VAL A 338 -2.61 17.82 0.15
CA VAL A 338 -2.61 16.90 -1.00
C VAL A 338 -2.39 17.68 -2.29
N GLU A 339 -3.08 18.81 -2.46
CA GLU A 339 -3.01 19.65 -3.66
C GLU A 339 -2.89 21.12 -3.29
N ALA A 340 -1.99 21.82 -3.99
CA ALA A 340 -1.77 23.25 -3.83
C ALA A 340 -1.93 23.97 -5.17
N PHE A 341 -2.58 25.13 -5.12
CA PHE A 341 -2.74 26.01 -6.28
C PHE A 341 -2.65 27.47 -5.83
N ASN A 342 -1.95 28.29 -6.62
CA ASN A 342 -1.80 29.74 -6.37
C ASN A 342 -1.34 30.05 -4.93
N GLY A 343 -0.38 29.27 -4.43
CA GLY A 343 0.18 29.49 -3.10
C GLY A 343 -0.72 29.09 -1.94
N LYS A 344 -1.82 28.37 -2.18
CA LYS A 344 -2.75 27.89 -1.14
C LYS A 344 -2.96 26.40 -1.26
N CYS A 345 -3.17 25.74 -0.13
CA CYS A 345 -3.62 24.36 -0.15
C CYS A 345 -5.09 24.32 -0.55
N THR A 346 -5.40 23.67 -1.68
CA THR A 346 -6.78 23.51 -2.16
C THR A 346 -7.45 22.30 -1.53
N THR A 347 -6.67 21.25 -1.25
CA THR A 347 -7.13 19.95 -0.74
C THR A 347 -6.27 19.55 0.46
N CYS A 348 -6.84 19.60 1.67
CA CYS A 348 -6.15 19.24 2.91
C CYS A 348 -6.02 17.73 3.08
N ARG A 349 -5.01 17.27 3.82
CA ARG A 349 -4.82 15.85 4.11
C ARG A 349 -5.61 15.41 5.33
N GLU A 350 -6.88 15.06 5.11
CA GLU A 350 -7.82 14.68 6.16
C GLU A 350 -7.42 13.42 6.94
N GLU A 351 -6.74 12.47 6.30
CA GLU A 351 -6.20 11.26 6.95
C GLU A 351 -5.17 11.58 8.06
N ASN A 352 -4.52 12.74 7.99
CA ASN A 352 -3.59 13.23 9.01
C ASN A 352 -4.25 14.21 9.99
N GLY A 353 -5.58 14.35 9.94
CA GLY A 353 -6.35 15.25 10.79
C GLY A 353 -6.29 16.72 10.36
N TYR A 354 -5.96 16.99 9.08
CA TYR A 354 -6.03 18.34 8.51
C TYR A 354 -7.34 18.58 7.77
N PHE A 355 -8.01 19.68 8.06
CA PHE A 355 -9.27 20.07 7.44
C PHE A 355 -9.20 21.51 6.91
N LYS A 356 -10.04 21.83 5.93
CA LYS A 356 -10.09 23.17 5.34
C LYS A 356 -10.93 24.11 6.20
N ARG A 357 -10.35 25.25 6.58
CA ARG A 357 -11.02 26.34 7.31
C ARG A 357 -10.38 27.68 6.95
N ASP A 358 -11.19 28.71 6.79
CA ASP A 358 -10.74 30.08 6.49
C ASP A 358 -9.78 30.15 5.26
N GLY A 359 -9.99 29.24 4.30
CA GLY A 359 -9.16 29.14 3.09
C GLY A 359 -7.76 28.54 3.28
N THR A 360 -7.48 27.92 4.44
CA THR A 360 -6.23 27.19 4.74
C THR A 360 -6.51 25.85 5.42
N CYS A 361 -5.50 24.98 5.51
CA CYS A 361 -5.61 23.74 6.27
C CYS A 361 -5.34 24.00 7.75
N ASN A 362 -6.11 23.37 8.63
CA ASN A 362 -6.00 23.49 10.07
C ASN A 362 -6.00 22.09 10.69
N LEU A 363 -5.34 21.92 11.83
CA LEU A 363 -5.28 20.64 12.53
C LEU A 363 -6.49 20.49 13.46
N CYS A 364 -7.18 19.35 13.39
CA CYS A 364 -8.38 19.09 14.21
C CYS A 364 -8.10 19.21 15.71
N ASN A 365 -6.96 18.68 16.16
CA ASN A 365 -6.57 18.68 17.57
C ASN A 365 -6.39 20.08 18.18
N VAL A 366 -6.09 21.10 17.35
CA VAL A 366 -5.98 22.50 17.81
C VAL A 366 -7.36 23.09 18.09
N SER A 367 -8.38 22.66 17.34
CA SER A 367 -9.75 23.15 17.50
C SER A 367 -10.50 22.37 18.58
N ILE A 368 -10.29 21.05 18.64
CA ILE A 368 -10.92 20.15 19.61
C ILE A 368 -9.83 19.21 20.13
N ALA A 369 -9.51 19.33 21.42
CA ALA A 369 -8.48 18.49 22.04
C ALA A 369 -8.77 17.00 21.86
N ASP A 370 -7.73 16.22 21.56
CA ASP A 370 -7.74 14.80 21.24
C ASP A 370 -8.51 14.42 19.96
N CYS A 371 -8.98 15.39 19.19
CA CYS A 371 -9.65 15.12 17.93
C CYS A 371 -8.65 14.70 16.85
N ALA A 372 -8.83 13.50 16.31
CA ALA A 372 -8.03 12.95 15.22
C ALA A 372 -8.58 13.34 13.85
N SER A 373 -9.90 13.45 13.71
CA SER A 373 -10.56 13.79 12.45
C SER A 373 -11.79 14.65 12.71
N CYS A 374 -11.99 15.67 11.88
CA CYS A 374 -13.04 16.66 12.04
C CYS A 374 -13.51 17.18 10.69
N VAL A 375 -14.75 17.68 10.67
CA VAL A 375 -15.39 18.25 9.47
C VAL A 375 -16.11 19.54 9.84
N THR A 376 -16.40 20.37 8.85
CA THR A 376 -17.31 21.52 9.00
C THR A 376 -18.74 21.01 9.09
N LYS A 377 -19.53 21.59 9.99
CA LYS A 377 -20.96 21.31 10.09
C LYS A 377 -21.68 21.84 8.85
N TYR A 378 -22.67 21.09 8.38
CA TYR A 378 -23.48 21.46 7.23
C TYR A 378 -24.20 22.80 7.48
N ASN A 379 -24.18 23.72 6.51
CA ASN A 379 -24.71 25.09 6.59
C ASN A 379 -24.10 26.01 7.67
N GLU A 380 -23.07 25.55 8.39
CA GLU A 380 -22.34 26.33 9.39
C GLU A 380 -20.82 26.20 9.13
N PRO A 381 -20.28 26.92 8.13
CA PRO A 381 -18.88 26.75 7.68
C PRO A 381 -17.83 27.10 8.75
N ASN A 382 -18.24 27.77 9.83
CA ASN A 382 -17.40 28.16 10.96
C ASN A 382 -17.57 27.25 12.19
N THR A 383 -18.49 26.28 12.13
CA THR A 383 -18.70 25.30 13.20
C THR A 383 -18.05 23.99 12.78
N PHE A 384 -17.14 23.47 13.61
CA PHE A 384 -16.39 22.24 13.33
C PHE A 384 -16.77 21.17 14.34
N ILE A 385 -16.95 19.95 13.84
CA ILE A 385 -17.31 18.81 14.66
C ILE A 385 -16.23 17.74 14.53
N CYS A 386 -15.84 17.18 15.67
CA CYS A 386 -14.98 16.03 15.73
C CYS A 386 -15.77 14.78 15.35
N ILE A 387 -15.27 14.06 14.35
CA ILE A 387 -15.85 12.79 13.92
C ILE A 387 -15.03 11.61 14.43
N GLY A 388 -13.90 11.83 15.08
CA GLY A 388 -13.11 10.75 15.64
C GLY A 388 -12.02 11.26 16.56
N CYS A 389 -11.90 10.65 17.73
CA CYS A 389 -10.91 11.01 18.73
C CYS A 389 -9.85 9.94 18.88
N LYS A 390 -8.63 10.35 19.22
CA LYS A 390 -7.50 9.47 19.56
C LYS A 390 -7.33 9.38 21.09
N ASN A 391 -6.23 8.77 21.54
CA ASN A 391 -5.85 8.70 22.96
C ASN A 391 -6.90 8.01 23.85
N ASN A 392 -7.54 6.95 23.34
CA ASN A 392 -8.61 6.20 24.03
C ASN A 392 -9.86 7.03 24.38
N LYS A 393 -10.06 8.17 23.73
CA LYS A 393 -11.28 8.97 23.86
C LYS A 393 -12.22 8.75 22.69
N TYR A 394 -13.48 9.08 22.89
CA TYR A 394 -14.55 8.97 21.91
C TYR A 394 -15.05 10.35 21.50
N ALA A 395 -15.24 10.59 20.21
CA ALA A 395 -15.97 11.78 19.77
C ALA A 395 -17.39 11.72 20.33
N ALA A 396 -17.79 12.75 21.08
CA ALA A 396 -19.13 12.86 21.64
C ALA A 396 -20.18 12.83 20.54
N VAL A 397 -21.41 12.47 20.89
CA VAL A 397 -22.56 12.66 20.00
C VAL A 397 -22.63 14.15 19.64
N GLY A 398 -22.62 14.45 18.34
CA GLY A 398 -22.55 15.82 17.80
C GLY A 398 -21.16 16.43 17.68
N GLY A 399 -20.11 15.71 18.12
CA GLY A 399 -18.72 16.02 17.80
C GLY A 399 -18.16 17.30 18.43
N ALA A 400 -18.82 17.87 19.44
CA ALA A 400 -18.33 19.08 20.10
C ALA A 400 -17.04 18.86 20.92
N SER A 401 -16.78 17.62 21.35
CA SER A 401 -15.62 17.28 22.18
C SER A 401 -15.24 15.80 22.09
N CYS A 402 -14.05 15.47 22.60
CA CYS A 402 -13.61 14.10 22.87
C CYS A 402 -13.83 13.77 24.35
N VAL A 403 -14.57 12.69 24.62
CA VAL A 403 -14.96 12.24 25.97
C VAL A 403 -14.32 10.90 26.32
N ASP A 404 -14.05 10.66 27.60
CA ASP A 404 -13.38 9.43 28.08
C ASP A 404 -14.28 8.18 27.97
N SER A 405 -15.59 8.37 28.02
CA SER A 405 -16.57 7.30 27.85
C SER A 405 -17.83 7.83 27.18
N CYS A 406 -18.51 6.98 26.44
CA CYS A 406 -19.77 7.36 25.83
C CYS A 406 -20.95 7.23 26.81
N PRO A 407 -22.01 8.04 26.65
CA PRO A 407 -23.23 7.90 27.43
C PRO A 407 -23.81 6.49 27.36
N ALA A 408 -24.54 6.05 28.40
CA ALA A 408 -25.06 4.69 28.50
C ALA A 408 -25.91 4.25 27.27
N ASN A 409 -26.65 5.18 26.68
CA ASN A 409 -27.48 4.94 25.50
C ASN A 409 -26.71 5.07 24.18
N ASN A 410 -25.42 5.41 24.20
CA ASN A 410 -24.64 5.71 23.02
C ASN A 410 -23.38 4.84 23.02
N PRO A 411 -23.38 3.65 22.43
CA PRO A 411 -22.22 2.78 22.48
C PRO A 411 -21.02 3.38 21.72
N GLY A 412 -19.83 3.24 22.28
CA GLY A 412 -18.58 3.65 21.64
C GLY A 412 -18.13 2.66 20.56
N ARG A 413 -17.55 3.16 19.47
CA ARG A 413 -16.92 2.35 18.41
C ARG A 413 -15.60 2.97 17.98
N CYS A 414 -14.59 2.12 17.80
CA CYS A 414 -13.27 2.50 17.29
C CYS A 414 -13.01 1.86 15.92
N ASP A 415 -12.22 2.53 15.08
CA ASP A 415 -11.63 1.90 13.91
C ASP A 415 -10.32 1.17 14.23
N LYS A 416 -9.65 0.63 13.21
CA LYS A 416 -8.38 -0.12 13.36
C LYS A 416 -7.21 0.76 13.81
N ASN A 417 -7.30 2.08 13.63
CA ASN A 417 -6.27 3.04 14.00
C ASN A 417 -6.49 3.62 15.41
N GLY A 418 -7.48 3.09 16.15
CA GLY A 418 -7.82 3.58 17.49
C GLY A 418 -8.53 4.93 17.48
N ILE A 419 -9.15 5.31 16.36
CA ILE A 419 -9.97 6.52 16.26
C ILE A 419 -11.41 6.15 16.64
N CYS A 420 -11.90 6.72 17.74
CA CYS A 420 -13.17 6.33 18.33
C CYS A 420 -14.24 7.42 18.31
N ARG A 421 -15.51 7.00 18.25
CA ARG A 421 -16.69 7.87 18.34
C ARG A 421 -17.84 7.21 19.09
N CYS A 422 -18.70 8.02 19.71
CA CYS A 422 -19.97 7.57 20.25
C CYS A 422 -21.00 7.43 19.13
N LYS A 423 -21.69 6.30 19.10
CA LYS A 423 -22.78 6.04 18.15
C LYS A 423 -24.11 6.46 18.76
N CYS A 424 -25.05 6.90 17.92
CA CYS A 424 -26.44 6.97 18.33
C CYS A 424 -26.94 5.60 18.82
N GLY A 425 -27.72 5.63 19.89
CA GLY A 425 -28.29 4.45 20.52
C GLY A 425 -29.28 3.73 19.63
N SER A 426 -29.74 2.56 20.08
CA SER A 426 -30.81 1.84 19.39
C SER A 426 -32.04 2.72 19.18
N GLY A 427 -32.68 2.58 18.02
CA GLY A 427 -33.83 3.41 17.63
C GLY A 427 -33.50 4.86 17.25
N THR A 428 -32.23 5.24 17.16
CA THR A 428 -31.81 6.58 16.74
C THR A 428 -30.68 6.56 15.71
N TYR A 429 -30.60 7.58 14.86
CA TYR A 429 -29.52 7.77 13.90
C TYR A 429 -28.87 9.15 14.09
N LEU A 430 -27.60 9.28 13.69
CA LEU A 430 -26.92 10.58 13.71
C LEU A 430 -27.37 11.39 12.50
N ASP A 431 -28.15 12.45 12.74
CA ASP A 431 -28.44 13.43 11.72
C ASP A 431 -27.24 14.37 11.58
N THR A 432 -26.60 14.34 10.41
CA THR A 432 -25.39 15.15 10.16
C THR A 432 -25.68 16.64 9.99
N GLY A 433 -26.95 17.01 9.72
CA GLY A 433 -27.40 18.39 9.65
C GLY A 433 -27.59 19.00 11.04
N THR A 434 -28.30 18.31 11.94
CA THR A 434 -28.50 18.78 13.32
C THR A 434 -27.35 18.43 14.25
N SER A 435 -26.51 17.47 13.86
CA SER A 435 -25.46 16.86 14.70
C SER A 435 -26.02 16.20 15.98
N ASN A 436 -27.28 15.76 15.96
CA ASN A 436 -27.93 15.10 17.08
C ASN A 436 -28.40 13.68 16.72
N CYS A 437 -28.69 12.87 17.73
CA CYS A 437 -29.35 11.59 17.53
C CYS A 437 -30.86 11.80 17.39
N GLU A 438 -31.36 11.62 16.18
CA GLU A 438 -32.79 11.72 15.85
C GLU A 438 -33.42 10.34 15.86
N ALA A 439 -34.71 10.27 16.20
CA ALA A 439 -35.45 9.01 16.22
C ALA A 439 -35.57 8.42 14.81
N CYS A 440 -35.49 7.09 14.73
CA CYS A 440 -35.80 6.38 13.51
C CYS A 440 -37.27 6.54 13.11
N ASP A 441 -37.56 6.28 11.85
CA ASP A 441 -38.95 6.12 11.39
C ASP A 441 -39.64 5.04 12.25
N PRO A 442 -40.91 5.24 12.68
CA PRO A 442 -41.63 4.28 13.53
C PRO A 442 -41.69 2.83 12.99
N VAL A 443 -41.49 2.61 11.68
CA VAL A 443 -41.44 1.25 11.13
C VAL A 443 -40.12 0.53 11.41
N CYS A 444 -39.05 1.26 11.74
CA CYS A 444 -37.73 0.73 12.04
C CYS A 444 -37.54 0.53 13.56
N ALA A 445 -36.87 -0.55 13.96
CA ALA A 445 -36.31 -0.66 15.31
C ALA A 445 -34.94 0.02 15.41
N ASP A 446 -34.14 -0.04 14.34
CA ASP A 446 -32.88 0.68 14.18
C ASP A 446 -32.75 1.17 12.74
N CYS A 447 -32.02 2.26 12.51
CA CYS A 447 -31.89 2.88 11.20
C CYS A 447 -30.50 3.53 10.99
N THR A 448 -30.17 3.82 9.73
CA THR A 448 -28.97 4.58 9.34
C THR A 448 -29.24 6.04 8.97
N GLY A 449 -30.51 6.45 8.92
CA GLY A 449 -30.94 7.73 8.39
C GLY A 449 -32.45 7.94 8.55
N PRO A 450 -32.98 9.08 8.08
CA PRO A 450 -34.41 9.35 8.14
C PRO A 450 -35.20 8.40 7.23
N GLY A 451 -36.43 8.08 7.65
CA GLY A 451 -37.44 7.40 6.83
C GLY A 451 -37.39 5.87 6.81
N ALA A 452 -38.51 5.28 6.38
CA ALA A 452 -38.79 3.84 6.35
C ALA A 452 -37.85 2.98 5.49
N SER A 453 -37.08 3.57 4.57
CA SER A 453 -36.10 2.85 3.73
C SER A 453 -34.70 2.78 4.34
N SER A 454 -34.47 3.51 5.43
CA SER A 454 -33.18 3.57 6.12
C SER A 454 -33.08 2.55 7.25
N CYS A 455 -34.00 1.59 7.36
CA CYS A 455 -34.02 0.62 8.45
C CYS A 455 -32.85 -0.36 8.37
N ILE A 456 -32.21 -0.61 9.52
CA ILE A 456 -31.29 -1.72 9.76
C ILE A 456 -32.07 -2.94 10.26
N SER A 457 -33.04 -2.71 11.16
CA SER A 457 -33.91 -3.70 11.77
C SER A 457 -35.35 -3.16 11.85
N CYS A 458 -36.34 -4.05 11.86
CA CYS A 458 -37.75 -3.67 11.86
C CYS A 458 -38.34 -3.61 13.26
N ALA A 459 -39.29 -2.68 13.46
CA ALA A 459 -40.06 -2.59 14.69
C ALA A 459 -40.78 -3.92 14.98
N SER A 460 -41.11 -4.16 16.24
CA SER A 460 -41.75 -5.41 16.66
C SER A 460 -43.02 -5.70 15.83
N GLY A 461 -43.12 -6.93 15.30
CA GLY A 461 -44.23 -7.37 14.45
C GLY A 461 -44.06 -7.11 12.95
N LYS A 462 -43.04 -6.35 12.54
CA LYS A 462 -42.70 -6.09 11.13
C LYS A 462 -41.52 -6.95 10.66
N TYR A 463 -41.42 -7.14 9.35
CA TYR A 463 -40.47 -8.04 8.70
C TYR A 463 -39.64 -7.29 7.65
N MET A 464 -38.34 -7.58 7.60
CA MET A 464 -37.43 -6.97 6.64
C MET A 464 -37.63 -7.58 5.25
N LYS A 465 -38.03 -6.77 4.27
CA LYS A 465 -38.14 -7.18 2.87
C LYS A 465 -37.01 -6.54 2.06
N ASN A 466 -36.18 -7.39 1.45
CA ASN A 466 -35.14 -6.96 0.52
C ASN A 466 -35.72 -6.92 -0.89
N GLY A 467 -36.00 -5.74 -1.42
CA GLY A 467 -36.53 -5.54 -2.77
C GLY A 467 -35.55 -4.84 -3.71
N ALA A 468 -35.95 -4.69 -4.98
CA ALA A 468 -35.18 -3.95 -5.99
C ALA A 468 -34.98 -2.47 -5.63
N SER A 469 -35.88 -1.91 -4.80
CA SER A 469 -35.88 -0.51 -4.34
C SER A 469 -35.08 -0.28 -3.05
N GLY A 470 -34.50 -1.34 -2.47
CA GLY A 470 -33.80 -1.29 -1.18
C GLY A 470 -34.46 -2.13 -0.09
N LYS A 471 -34.09 -1.86 1.17
CA LYS A 471 -34.60 -2.54 2.37
C LYS A 471 -35.82 -1.80 2.91
N THR A 472 -36.93 -2.51 3.10
CA THR A 472 -38.13 -1.92 3.71
C THR A 472 -38.69 -2.84 4.79
N CYS A 473 -39.21 -2.22 5.86
CA CYS A 473 -39.92 -2.95 6.90
C CYS A 473 -41.41 -2.96 6.58
N VAL A 474 -41.96 -4.16 6.43
CA VAL A 474 -43.34 -4.37 5.98
C VAL A 474 -44.11 -5.24 6.98
N ASP A 475 -45.44 -5.12 6.97
CA ASP A 475 -46.28 -6.02 7.75
C ASP A 475 -46.29 -7.43 7.14
N PRO A 476 -46.64 -8.49 7.91
CA PRO A 476 -46.64 -9.88 7.42
C PRO A 476 -47.38 -10.08 6.09
N SER A 477 -48.54 -9.44 5.93
CA SER A 477 -49.35 -9.52 4.71
C SER A 477 -48.70 -8.84 3.50
N GLU A 478 -47.76 -7.93 3.73
CA GLU A 478 -47.11 -7.11 2.71
C GLU A 478 -45.77 -7.70 2.22
N CYS A 479 -45.31 -8.82 2.79
CA CYS A 479 -44.28 -9.64 2.15
C CYS A 479 -44.71 -9.99 0.71
N GLY A 480 -46.01 -10.22 0.49
CA GLY A 480 -46.63 -10.36 -0.82
C GLY A 480 -46.21 -11.61 -1.58
N ASP A 481 -46.71 -11.72 -2.81
CA ASP A 481 -46.46 -12.86 -3.69
C ASP A 481 -44.96 -13.04 -3.99
N GLY A 482 -44.53 -14.30 -4.04
CA GLY A 482 -43.15 -14.70 -4.30
C GLY A 482 -42.22 -14.62 -3.09
N TYR A 483 -42.74 -14.36 -1.89
CA TYR A 483 -41.99 -14.37 -0.63
C TYR A 483 -42.66 -15.25 0.43
N TYR A 484 -41.86 -15.77 1.36
CA TYR A 484 -42.33 -16.36 2.61
C TYR A 484 -41.74 -15.60 3.80
N ILE A 485 -42.43 -15.70 4.94
CA ILE A 485 -41.99 -15.11 6.20
C ILE A 485 -41.08 -16.10 6.91
N ASP A 486 -39.87 -15.67 7.24
CA ASP A 486 -39.02 -16.36 8.21
C ASP A 486 -39.11 -15.65 9.56
N THR A 487 -39.75 -16.32 10.52
CA THR A 487 -40.00 -15.77 11.86
C THR A 487 -38.74 -15.67 12.70
N ASP A 488 -37.74 -16.51 12.42
CA ASP A 488 -36.48 -16.55 13.18
C ASP A 488 -35.58 -15.35 12.85
N SER A 489 -35.38 -15.08 11.56
CA SER A 489 -34.62 -13.90 11.10
C SER A 489 -35.48 -12.64 10.93
N ARG A 490 -36.79 -12.72 11.20
CA ARG A 490 -37.78 -11.64 11.02
C ARG A 490 -37.68 -10.96 9.66
N SER A 491 -37.57 -11.77 8.61
CA SER A 491 -37.36 -11.29 7.24
C SER A 491 -38.32 -11.97 6.25
N CYS A 492 -38.67 -11.26 5.17
CA CYS A 492 -39.34 -11.83 4.00
C CYS A 492 -38.28 -12.37 3.04
N PHE A 493 -38.26 -13.69 2.81
CA PHE A 493 -37.36 -14.31 1.83
C PHE A 493 -38.09 -14.67 0.55
N GLN A 494 -37.42 -14.51 -0.59
CA GLN A 494 -37.97 -14.94 -1.87
C GLN A 494 -38.16 -16.46 -1.88
N CYS A 495 -39.24 -16.91 -2.52
CA CYS A 495 -39.51 -18.33 -2.72
C CYS A 495 -38.40 -19.03 -3.52
N GLY A 496 -37.74 -18.32 -4.44
CA GLY A 496 -36.67 -18.89 -5.28
C GLY A 496 -37.12 -19.99 -6.25
N ILE A 497 -38.43 -20.25 -6.33
CA ILE A 497 -39.04 -21.22 -7.25
C ILE A 497 -39.73 -20.43 -8.36
N GLU A 498 -39.27 -20.63 -9.60
CA GLU A 498 -39.83 -19.97 -10.78
C GLU A 498 -41.31 -20.36 -10.95
N GLY A 499 -42.17 -19.37 -11.19
CA GLY A 499 -43.61 -19.58 -11.32
C GLY A 499 -44.33 -19.88 -9.99
N CYS A 500 -43.68 -19.76 -8.84
CA CYS A 500 -44.33 -19.90 -7.53
C CYS A 500 -44.92 -18.57 -7.04
N GLN A 501 -46.23 -18.55 -6.76
CA GLN A 501 -46.94 -17.37 -6.24
C GLN A 501 -46.85 -17.29 -4.71
N THR A 502 -47.05 -18.40 -3.99
CA THR A 502 -46.93 -18.45 -2.52
C THR A 502 -46.13 -19.66 -2.11
N CYS A 503 -45.28 -19.51 -1.09
CA CYS A 503 -44.44 -20.59 -0.58
C CYS A 503 -44.33 -20.52 0.95
N THR A 504 -43.85 -21.62 1.53
CA THR A 504 -43.56 -21.76 2.96
C THR A 504 -42.21 -22.43 3.15
N PHE A 505 -41.61 -22.29 4.34
CA PHE A 505 -40.41 -23.03 4.69
C PHE A 505 -40.76 -24.15 5.67
N SER A 506 -40.53 -25.40 5.27
CA SER A 506 -40.85 -26.59 6.07
C SER A 506 -39.85 -27.71 5.79
N ASN A 507 -39.50 -28.50 6.81
CA ASN A 507 -38.49 -29.57 6.70
C ASN A 507 -37.16 -29.10 6.08
N SER A 508 -36.70 -27.90 6.47
CA SER A 508 -35.46 -27.28 5.98
C SER A 508 -35.41 -27.00 4.47
N ARG A 509 -36.57 -26.90 3.80
CA ARG A 509 -36.67 -26.52 2.38
C ARG A 509 -37.85 -25.57 2.12
N VAL A 510 -37.74 -24.75 1.07
CA VAL A 510 -38.85 -23.92 0.58
C VAL A 510 -39.80 -24.81 -0.21
N MET A 511 -41.09 -24.76 0.12
CA MET A 511 -42.16 -25.50 -0.54
C MET A 511 -43.17 -24.52 -1.13
N CYS A 512 -43.40 -24.61 -2.44
CA CYS A 512 -44.42 -23.83 -3.12
C CYS A 512 -45.81 -24.35 -2.78
N THR A 513 -46.65 -23.50 -2.21
CA THR A 513 -48.03 -23.82 -1.83
C THR A 513 -49.04 -23.40 -2.89
N LYS A 514 -48.66 -22.48 -3.79
CA LYS A 514 -49.49 -22.05 -4.93
C LYS A 514 -48.61 -21.53 -6.06
N CYS A 515 -48.81 -22.03 -7.28
CA CYS A 515 -48.14 -21.51 -8.47
C CYS A 515 -48.90 -20.31 -9.06
N SER A 516 -48.17 -19.46 -9.80
CA SER A 516 -48.71 -18.35 -10.56
C SER A 516 -49.66 -18.83 -11.67
N GLN A 517 -50.54 -17.96 -12.15
CA GLN A 517 -51.52 -18.30 -13.16
C GLN A 517 -50.86 -18.94 -14.40
N GLY A 518 -51.36 -20.11 -14.83
CA GLY A 518 -50.81 -20.88 -15.94
C GLY A 518 -49.72 -21.90 -15.56
N PHE A 519 -49.38 -22.01 -14.27
CA PHE A 519 -48.46 -23.02 -13.74
C PHE A 519 -49.15 -23.95 -12.74
N VAL A 520 -48.70 -25.19 -12.68
CA VAL A 520 -49.24 -26.29 -11.88
C VAL A 520 -48.10 -26.88 -11.05
N SER A 521 -48.32 -27.11 -9.75
CA SER A 521 -47.28 -27.69 -8.88
C SER A 521 -47.24 -29.22 -9.03
N VAL A 522 -46.04 -29.78 -9.21
CA VAL A 522 -45.84 -31.24 -9.36
C VAL A 522 -45.58 -31.88 -7.99
N ASP A 523 -44.68 -31.31 -7.20
CA ASP A 523 -44.13 -31.90 -5.98
C ASP A 523 -43.92 -30.88 -4.85
N SER A 524 -44.55 -29.70 -4.95
CA SER A 524 -44.31 -28.54 -4.08
C SER A 524 -42.88 -27.99 -4.14
N SER A 525 -41.99 -28.50 -4.99
CA SER A 525 -40.64 -27.95 -5.22
C SER A 525 -40.50 -27.24 -6.57
N SER A 526 -41.46 -27.47 -7.48
CA SER A 526 -41.49 -26.92 -8.82
C SER A 526 -42.89 -26.51 -9.28
N CYS A 527 -42.95 -25.53 -10.17
CA CYS A 527 -44.15 -25.07 -10.87
C CYS A 527 -43.91 -25.20 -12.39
N VAL A 528 -44.76 -25.94 -13.10
CA VAL A 528 -44.62 -26.20 -14.55
C VAL A 528 -45.86 -25.76 -15.31
N SER A 529 -45.73 -25.36 -16.57
CA SER A 529 -46.85 -24.85 -17.37
C SER A 529 -47.87 -25.91 -17.77
N GLN A 530 -47.49 -27.19 -17.76
CA GLN A 530 -48.35 -28.36 -18.06
C GLN A 530 -47.87 -29.59 -17.28
N CYS A 531 -48.76 -30.52 -16.98
CA CYS A 531 -48.40 -31.81 -16.40
C CYS A 531 -47.69 -32.66 -17.47
N ASN A 532 -46.37 -32.80 -17.34
CA ASN A 532 -45.55 -33.49 -18.34
C ASN A 532 -45.33 -35.00 -18.04
N GLY A 533 -45.88 -35.49 -16.92
CA GLY A 533 -45.80 -36.91 -16.57
C GLY A 533 -46.79 -37.76 -17.36
N PRO A 534 -46.44 -39.01 -17.70
CA PRO A 534 -47.34 -39.92 -18.41
C PRO A 534 -48.61 -40.17 -17.59
N ASN A 535 -49.77 -40.02 -18.24
CA ASN A 535 -51.10 -40.20 -17.64
C ASN A 535 -51.39 -39.25 -16.46
N GLN A 536 -50.84 -38.03 -16.49
CA GLN A 536 -51.20 -36.96 -15.55
C GLN A 536 -52.15 -35.94 -16.20
N GLN A 537 -53.05 -35.37 -15.39
CA GLN A 537 -53.94 -34.28 -15.76
C GLN A 537 -53.99 -33.23 -14.65
N ALA A 538 -54.28 -31.97 -15.00
CA ALA A 538 -54.48 -30.92 -14.02
C ALA A 538 -55.86 -31.08 -13.36
N ASP A 539 -55.93 -31.03 -12.03
CA ASP A 539 -57.20 -30.89 -11.33
C ASP A 539 -57.68 -29.43 -11.36
N GLY A 540 -58.96 -29.21 -11.00
CA GLY A 540 -59.57 -27.88 -10.90
C GLY A 540 -58.95 -26.97 -9.84
N SER A 541 -57.94 -27.42 -9.09
CA SER A 541 -57.22 -26.66 -8.06
C SER A 541 -55.79 -26.26 -8.46
N GLY A 542 -55.35 -26.63 -9.67
CA GLY A 542 -54.02 -26.27 -10.17
C GLY A 542 -52.91 -27.20 -9.68
N ARG A 543 -53.22 -28.49 -9.47
CA ARG A 543 -52.25 -29.56 -9.15
C ARG A 543 -52.32 -30.69 -10.18
N CYS A 544 -51.19 -31.36 -10.46
CA CYS A 544 -51.18 -32.56 -11.32
C CYS A 544 -51.65 -33.80 -10.55
N VAL A 545 -52.65 -34.51 -11.09
CA VAL A 545 -53.21 -35.77 -10.58
C VAL A 545 -53.19 -36.85 -11.66
N CYS A 546 -53.34 -38.14 -11.30
CA CYS A 546 -53.42 -39.21 -12.31
C CYS A 546 -54.73 -39.15 -13.10
N ALA A 547 -54.64 -39.43 -14.39
CA ALA A 547 -55.78 -39.54 -15.29
C ALA A 547 -56.68 -40.72 -14.90
N GLU A 548 -57.95 -40.65 -15.30
CA GLU A 548 -58.93 -41.69 -15.01
C GLU A 548 -58.46 -43.08 -15.50
N GLY A 549 -58.54 -44.11 -14.64
CA GLY A 549 -58.01 -45.46 -14.92
C GLY A 549 -56.57 -45.71 -14.42
N PHE A 550 -55.91 -44.70 -13.85
CA PHE A 550 -54.57 -44.81 -13.27
C PHE A 550 -54.53 -44.39 -11.78
N GLU A 551 -53.65 -44.99 -10.98
CA GLU A 551 -53.42 -44.65 -9.57
C GLU A 551 -51.95 -44.32 -9.29
N PRO A 552 -51.64 -43.45 -8.31
CA PRO A 552 -50.26 -43.07 -8.00
C PRO A 552 -49.53 -44.19 -7.23
N SER A 553 -48.34 -44.55 -7.73
CA SER A 553 -47.36 -45.42 -7.08
C SER A 553 -46.63 -44.68 -5.94
N SER A 554 -45.89 -45.42 -5.11
CA SER A 554 -45.12 -44.90 -3.96
C SER A 554 -44.04 -43.87 -4.32
N ASP A 555 -43.65 -43.81 -5.60
CA ASP A 555 -42.70 -42.85 -6.18
C ASP A 555 -43.38 -41.69 -6.93
N GLY A 556 -44.72 -41.63 -6.91
CA GLY A 556 -45.53 -40.58 -7.55
C GLY A 556 -45.83 -40.82 -9.04
N ALA A 557 -45.47 -41.96 -9.61
CA ALA A 557 -45.80 -42.34 -11.00
C ALA A 557 -47.24 -42.88 -11.13
N CYS A 558 -47.95 -42.56 -12.22
CA CYS A 558 -49.32 -43.03 -12.46
C CYS A 558 -49.34 -44.41 -13.17
N ILE A 559 -49.86 -45.45 -12.50
CA ILE A 559 -49.89 -46.84 -12.97
C ILE A 559 -51.33 -47.35 -13.22
N VAL A 560 -51.52 -48.32 -14.11
CA VAL A 560 -52.84 -48.83 -14.55
C VAL A 560 -53.56 -49.61 -13.43
N LYS A 561 -54.86 -49.40 -13.29
CA LYS A 561 -55.75 -50.14 -12.38
C LYS A 561 -56.08 -51.55 -12.96
N ASN A 562 -55.70 -52.65 -12.29
CA ASN A 562 -55.86 -54.03 -12.82
C ASN A 562 -57.33 -54.56 -12.78
N THR A 563 -57.88 -55.03 -13.92
CA THR A 563 -59.20 -55.73 -14.02
C THR A 563 -59.21 -56.82 -15.11
N CYS A 564 -59.85 -57.97 -14.85
CA CYS A 564 -60.02 -59.08 -15.81
C CYS A 564 -61.10 -58.79 -16.88
N PRO A 565 -60.94 -59.25 -18.14
CA PRO A 565 -61.98 -59.18 -19.17
C PRO A 565 -63.26 -59.94 -18.78
N SER A 566 -64.42 -59.45 -19.22
CA SER A 566 -65.74 -59.99 -18.83
C SER A 566 -66.06 -61.40 -19.37
N ASP A 567 -65.30 -61.89 -20.34
CA ASP A 567 -65.38 -63.26 -20.88
C ASP A 567 -64.51 -64.27 -20.10
N ALA A 568 -63.63 -63.80 -19.20
CA ALA A 568 -62.76 -64.63 -18.36
C ALA A 568 -63.51 -65.17 -17.11
N THR A 569 -64.46 -66.07 -17.34
CA THR A 569 -65.39 -66.55 -16.31
C THR A 569 -64.66 -67.30 -15.19
N GLY A 570 -64.82 -66.83 -13.95
CA GLY A 570 -64.27 -67.45 -12.74
C GLY A 570 -62.84 -67.03 -12.38
N CYS A 571 -62.26 -66.03 -13.05
CA CYS A 571 -60.89 -65.56 -12.84
C CYS A 571 -60.81 -64.36 -11.88
N SER A 572 -59.90 -64.40 -10.90
CA SER A 572 -59.66 -63.29 -9.95
C SER A 572 -58.53 -62.35 -10.35
N LYS A 573 -57.54 -62.86 -11.09
CA LYS A 573 -56.42 -62.06 -11.62
C LYS A 573 -56.12 -62.49 -13.03
N CYS A 574 -55.92 -61.52 -13.91
CA CYS A 574 -55.60 -61.74 -15.31
C CYS A 574 -54.35 -60.96 -15.70
N SER A 575 -53.63 -61.47 -16.70
CA SER A 575 -52.53 -60.73 -17.29
C SER A 575 -53.05 -59.52 -18.09
N ALA A 576 -52.14 -58.61 -18.48
CA ALA A 576 -52.46 -57.48 -19.35
C ALA A 576 -53.01 -57.90 -20.74
N SER A 577 -52.79 -59.15 -21.16
CA SER A 577 -53.36 -59.73 -22.39
C SER A 577 -54.70 -60.45 -22.19
N GLY A 578 -55.22 -60.47 -20.96
CA GLY A 578 -56.51 -61.08 -20.62
C GLY A 578 -56.47 -62.57 -20.30
N GLU A 579 -55.29 -63.17 -20.11
CA GLU A 579 -55.18 -64.58 -19.69
C GLU A 579 -55.43 -64.72 -18.19
N CYS A 580 -56.19 -65.75 -17.81
CA CYS A 580 -56.50 -66.08 -16.44
C CYS A 580 -55.27 -66.63 -15.71
N LEU A 581 -54.77 -65.88 -14.72
CA LEU A 581 -53.61 -66.26 -13.91
C LEU A 581 -54.01 -66.97 -12.61
N SER A 582 -55.20 -66.69 -12.10
CA SER A 582 -55.73 -67.33 -10.88
C SER A 582 -57.26 -67.36 -10.89
N CYS A 583 -57.82 -68.43 -10.32
CA CYS A 583 -59.25 -68.59 -10.15
C CYS A 583 -59.75 -67.87 -8.89
N ALA A 584 -60.94 -67.28 -8.99
CA ALA A 584 -61.61 -66.63 -7.87
C ALA A 584 -62.00 -67.61 -6.76
N ASP A 585 -62.26 -68.86 -7.13
CA ASP A 585 -62.39 -69.96 -6.18
C ASP A 585 -61.10 -70.79 -6.16
N SER A 586 -60.50 -70.92 -4.99
CA SER A 586 -59.26 -71.67 -4.77
C SER A 586 -59.39 -73.18 -4.98
N SER A 587 -60.60 -73.75 -5.03
CA SER A 587 -60.82 -75.17 -5.33
C SER A 587 -60.95 -75.47 -6.83
N HIS A 588 -60.86 -74.44 -7.68
CA HIS A 588 -60.98 -74.55 -9.12
C HIS A 588 -59.61 -74.46 -9.79
N ASN A 589 -59.47 -75.11 -10.93
CA ASN A 589 -58.27 -75.06 -11.74
C ASN A 589 -58.49 -74.19 -12.98
N VAL A 590 -57.46 -73.45 -13.36
CA VAL A 590 -57.44 -72.70 -14.62
C VAL A 590 -57.49 -73.71 -15.77
N GLN A 591 -58.44 -73.55 -16.67
CA GLN A 591 -58.65 -74.48 -17.78
C GLN A 591 -57.53 -74.34 -18.83
N PRO A 592 -57.28 -75.37 -19.66
CA PRO A 592 -56.10 -75.39 -20.54
C PRO A 592 -56.02 -74.22 -21.54
N SER A 593 -57.15 -73.60 -21.88
CA SER A 593 -57.21 -72.40 -22.74
C SER A 593 -56.80 -71.09 -22.03
N LYS A 594 -56.63 -71.13 -20.71
CA LYS A 594 -56.34 -69.99 -19.82
C LYS A 594 -57.38 -68.87 -19.89
N ARG A 595 -58.62 -69.19 -20.26
CA ARG A 595 -59.72 -68.22 -20.35
C ARG A 595 -60.84 -68.45 -19.33
N SER A 596 -60.79 -69.53 -18.56
CA SER A 596 -61.83 -69.86 -17.59
C SER A 596 -61.30 -70.73 -16.45
N CYS A 597 -62.10 -70.84 -15.39
CA CYS A 597 -61.84 -71.71 -14.23
C CYS A 597 -62.99 -72.69 -14.00
N ALA A 598 -62.67 -73.95 -13.68
CA ALA A 598 -63.66 -74.99 -13.41
C ALA A 598 -63.20 -75.95 -12.30
N SER A 599 -64.15 -76.67 -11.69
CA SER A 599 -63.90 -77.67 -10.64
C SER A 599 -63.31 -78.93 -11.28
N GLY A 600 -61.99 -78.99 -11.40
CA GLY A 600 -61.25 -80.11 -12.00
C GLY A 600 -60.83 -79.88 -13.46
N CYS A 601 -60.14 -80.87 -14.02
CA CYS A 601 -59.60 -80.81 -15.38
C CYS A 601 -60.37 -81.73 -16.34
N PRO A 602 -60.60 -81.30 -17.61
CA PRO A 602 -61.35 -82.07 -18.60
C PRO A 602 -60.60 -83.34 -19.05
N SER A 603 -61.33 -84.32 -19.60
CA SER A 603 -60.75 -85.59 -20.07
C SER A 603 -59.59 -85.37 -21.05
N GLY A 604 -58.49 -86.12 -20.87
CA GLY A 604 -57.28 -85.93 -21.66
C GLY A 604 -56.34 -84.83 -21.15
N SER A 605 -56.62 -84.23 -19.98
CA SER A 605 -55.75 -83.29 -19.27
C SER A 605 -55.49 -83.71 -17.83
N GLU A 606 -54.38 -83.21 -17.27
CA GLU A 606 -54.00 -83.37 -15.87
C GLU A 606 -53.80 -82.01 -15.20
N SER A 607 -53.95 -81.97 -13.87
CA SER A 607 -53.74 -80.75 -13.09
C SER A 607 -52.31 -80.70 -12.60
N VAL A 608 -51.62 -79.60 -12.91
CA VAL A 608 -50.31 -79.26 -12.36
C VAL A 608 -50.40 -77.85 -11.78
N ASP A 609 -50.16 -77.70 -10.48
CA ASP A 609 -50.22 -76.41 -9.75
C ASP A 609 -51.47 -75.58 -10.05
N SER A 610 -52.65 -76.21 -9.94
CA SER A 610 -53.96 -75.59 -10.20
C SER A 610 -54.18 -75.06 -11.62
N LEU A 611 -53.35 -75.48 -12.58
CA LEU A 611 -53.53 -75.28 -14.01
C LEU A 611 -53.74 -76.64 -14.71
N CYS A 612 -54.77 -76.73 -15.54
CA CYS A 612 -55.02 -77.93 -16.34
C CYS A 612 -54.18 -77.89 -17.62
N ILE A 613 -53.41 -78.96 -17.89
CA ILE A 613 -52.59 -79.11 -19.10
C ILE A 613 -52.93 -80.44 -19.81
N CYS A 614 -52.94 -80.46 -21.15
CA CYS A 614 -53.24 -81.68 -21.90
C CYS A 614 -52.13 -82.74 -21.68
N MET A 615 -52.54 -83.99 -21.43
CA MET A 615 -51.62 -85.13 -21.27
C MET A 615 -50.93 -85.51 -22.58
N GLU A 616 -49.81 -86.20 -22.51
CA GLU A 616 -49.01 -86.59 -23.66
C GLU A 616 -49.83 -87.44 -24.67
N GLY A 617 -49.87 -87.01 -25.94
CA GLY A 617 -50.73 -87.59 -26.99
C GLY A 617 -52.07 -86.89 -27.22
N TYR A 618 -52.40 -85.86 -26.42
CA TYR A 618 -53.58 -85.01 -26.58
C TYR A 618 -53.19 -83.56 -26.93
N THR A 619 -54.00 -82.89 -27.78
CA THR A 619 -53.79 -81.46 -28.12
C THR A 619 -55.03 -80.63 -27.85
N LEU A 620 -54.80 -79.38 -27.44
CA LEU A 620 -55.86 -78.44 -27.08
C LEU A 620 -56.68 -78.03 -28.31
N ARG A 621 -58.00 -78.26 -28.24
CA ARG A 621 -59.00 -77.75 -29.18
C ARG A 621 -60.13 -77.09 -28.40
N GLY A 622 -60.14 -75.76 -28.42
CA GLY A 622 -61.02 -74.97 -27.53
C GLY A 622 -60.62 -75.20 -26.07
N ASP A 623 -61.59 -75.56 -25.23
CA ASP A 623 -61.38 -75.85 -23.80
C ASP A 623 -61.16 -77.35 -23.49
N THR A 624 -61.03 -78.20 -24.52
CA THR A 624 -60.91 -79.66 -24.35
C THR A 624 -59.65 -80.23 -25.00
N CYS A 625 -59.08 -81.27 -24.39
CA CYS A 625 -57.92 -81.98 -24.91
C CYS A 625 -58.38 -83.20 -25.71
N ALA A 626 -58.03 -83.27 -27.00
CA ALA A 626 -58.43 -84.35 -27.89
C ALA A 626 -57.24 -85.21 -28.32
N SER A 627 -57.39 -86.55 -28.33
CA SER A 627 -56.33 -87.51 -28.66
C SER A 627 -55.94 -87.45 -30.14
N GLN A 628 -54.64 -87.47 -30.45
CA GLN A 628 -54.18 -87.52 -31.83
C GLN A 628 -53.99 -88.95 -32.35
N THR A 629 -54.82 -89.38 -33.30
CA THR A 629 -54.48 -90.50 -34.19
C THR A 629 -53.35 -90.06 -35.13
N ARG A 630 -52.19 -90.71 -35.03
CA ARG A 630 -50.96 -90.36 -35.77
C ARG A 630 -51.21 -90.20 -37.27
N LYS A 631 -50.91 -89.01 -37.80
CA LYS A 631 -50.44 -88.84 -39.18
C LYS A 631 -49.12 -88.06 -39.15
N ALA A 632 -48.12 -88.68 -39.76
CA ALA A 632 -46.72 -88.27 -39.81
C ALA A 632 -46.53 -86.89 -40.45
N GLY A 633 -45.55 -86.13 -39.97
CA GLY A 633 -45.09 -84.93 -40.67
C GLY A 633 -44.21 -83.96 -39.86
N SER A 634 -42.92 -84.29 -39.76
CA SER A 634 -41.75 -83.39 -39.76
C SER A 634 -41.47 -82.40 -38.60
N SER A 635 -40.54 -82.82 -37.73
CA SER A 635 -39.37 -82.11 -37.15
C SER A 635 -39.04 -80.73 -37.76
N SER A 636 -38.92 -79.61 -37.01
CA SER A 636 -37.96 -79.20 -35.96
C SER A 636 -36.64 -78.56 -36.48
N THR A 637 -36.47 -77.27 -36.11
CA THR A 637 -35.26 -76.54 -35.63
C THR A 637 -33.96 -76.38 -36.44
N THR A 638 -33.51 -75.12 -36.58
CA THR A 638 -32.18 -74.52 -36.21
C THR A 638 -32.26 -72.98 -36.47
N ILE A 639 -32.05 -71.99 -35.58
CA ILE A 639 -31.11 -71.63 -34.50
C ILE A 639 -29.77 -71.00 -34.98
N THR A 640 -29.67 -69.68 -34.73
CA THR A 640 -28.50 -68.77 -34.47
C THR A 640 -27.32 -68.70 -35.44
N VAL A 641 -27.05 -67.50 -35.99
CA VAL A 641 -25.80 -66.71 -35.93
C VAL A 641 -26.05 -65.35 -36.63
N ALA A 642 -26.19 -64.23 -35.91
CA ALA A 642 -26.21 -62.89 -36.55
C ALA A 642 -25.89 -61.67 -35.66
N VAL A 643 -25.90 -61.78 -34.32
CA VAL A 643 -25.87 -60.58 -33.45
C VAL A 643 -24.45 -60.06 -33.12
N VAL A 644 -23.40 -60.81 -33.44
CA VAL A 644 -22.01 -60.43 -33.08
C VAL A 644 -21.36 -59.45 -34.08
N VAL A 645 -21.87 -59.35 -35.31
CA VAL A 645 -21.27 -58.50 -36.36
C VAL A 645 -21.66 -57.02 -36.21
N SER A 646 -22.81 -56.71 -35.61
CA SER A 646 -23.31 -55.33 -35.49
C SER A 646 -22.60 -54.50 -34.41
N LEU A 647 -22.04 -55.13 -33.36
CA LEU A 647 -21.37 -54.42 -32.27
C LEU A 647 -19.94 -54.00 -32.60
N LEU A 648 -19.27 -54.67 -33.54
CA LEU A 648 -17.90 -54.33 -33.95
C LEU A 648 -17.83 -53.12 -34.90
N ILE A 649 -18.91 -52.80 -35.62
CA ILE A 649 -18.97 -51.67 -36.55
C ILE A 649 -19.12 -50.33 -35.81
N ILE A 650 -19.82 -50.31 -34.67
CA ILE A 650 -20.07 -49.09 -33.88
C ILE A 650 -18.79 -48.62 -33.16
N ALA A 651 -17.93 -49.55 -32.72
CA ALA A 651 -16.66 -49.23 -32.07
C ALA A 651 -15.63 -48.58 -33.03
N ALA A 652 -15.64 -48.95 -34.32
CA ALA A 652 -14.73 -48.40 -35.33
C ALA A 652 -15.05 -46.94 -35.71
N VAL A 653 -16.33 -46.56 -35.68
CA VAL A 653 -16.78 -45.18 -35.99
C VAL A 653 -16.46 -44.22 -34.84
N ALA A 654 -16.52 -44.67 -33.59
CA ALA A 654 -16.17 -43.85 -32.43
C ALA A 654 -14.66 -43.53 -32.36
N LEU A 655 -13.80 -44.49 -32.71
CA LEU A 655 -12.34 -44.32 -32.67
C LEU A 655 -11.82 -43.39 -33.80
N THR A 656 -12.47 -43.39 -34.95
CA THR A 656 -12.11 -42.48 -36.07
C THR A 656 -12.54 -41.03 -35.79
N CYS A 657 -13.66 -40.82 -35.11
CA CYS A 657 -14.15 -39.48 -34.73
C CYS A 657 -13.27 -38.83 -33.64
N TRP A 658 -12.74 -39.63 -32.70
CA TRP A 658 -11.81 -39.15 -31.67
C TRP A 658 -10.45 -38.70 -32.24
N PHE A 659 -9.96 -39.38 -33.28
CA PHE A 659 -8.66 -39.07 -33.90
C PHE A 659 -8.67 -37.77 -34.73
N VAL A 660 -9.82 -37.39 -35.31
CA VAL A 660 -9.98 -36.16 -36.09
C VAL A 660 -10.05 -34.91 -35.19
N LEU A 661 -10.65 -35.02 -34.01
CA LEU A 661 -10.78 -33.90 -33.05
C LEU A 661 -9.46 -33.56 -32.33
N ARG A 662 -8.52 -34.51 -32.25
CA ARG A 662 -7.22 -34.29 -31.57
C ARG A 662 -6.17 -33.58 -32.44
N ARG A 663 -6.35 -33.52 -33.77
CA ARG A 663 -5.42 -32.82 -34.70
C ARG A 663 -5.64 -31.31 -34.86
N ARG A 664 -6.66 -30.71 -34.22
CA ARG A 664 -6.98 -29.26 -34.38
C ARG A 664 -6.52 -28.32 -33.25
N ARG A 665 -5.71 -28.78 -32.29
CA ARG A 665 -5.07 -27.88 -31.30
C ARG A 665 -3.55 -27.93 -31.41
N GLY A 666 -3.05 -27.30 -32.47
CA GLY A 666 -1.66 -26.86 -32.60
C GLY A 666 -1.59 -25.34 -32.67
N SER A 667 -0.70 -24.79 -31.84
CA SER A 667 -0.06 -23.46 -31.95
C SER A 667 -0.92 -22.19 -31.87
N LYS A 668 -0.79 -21.48 -30.73
CA LYS A 668 -0.64 -20.01 -30.77
C LYS A 668 0.57 -19.59 -29.91
N ILE A 669 1.47 -18.90 -30.59
CA ILE A 669 2.72 -18.29 -30.15
C ILE A 669 2.49 -16.77 -30.06
N VAL A 670 3.11 -16.13 -29.05
CA VAL A 670 3.44 -14.68 -28.88
C VAL A 670 2.26 -13.75 -28.50
N SER A 671 2.30 -12.98 -27.40
CA SER A 671 3.33 -11.98 -27.09
C SER A 671 3.60 -11.79 -25.58
N ARG A 672 4.85 -12.01 -25.17
CA ARG A 672 5.44 -11.57 -23.90
C ARG A 672 6.42 -10.44 -24.25
N LYS A 673 6.10 -9.19 -23.94
CA LYS A 673 7.09 -8.11 -23.93
C LYS A 673 7.98 -8.28 -22.71
N ARG A 674 9.27 -8.55 -22.93
CA ARG A 674 10.33 -8.49 -21.93
C ARG A 674 10.49 -7.04 -21.48
N ALA A 675 10.31 -6.79 -20.18
CA ALA A 675 11.06 -5.78 -19.48
C ALA A 675 12.48 -6.33 -19.26
N ALA A 676 13.47 -5.62 -19.78
CA ALA A 676 14.87 -5.78 -19.41
C ALA A 676 15.38 -4.35 -19.20
N ALA A 677 15.43 -3.94 -17.94
CA ALA A 677 16.10 -2.74 -17.51
C ALA A 677 16.85 -3.13 -16.25
N GLU A 678 18.16 -3.28 -16.33
CA GLU A 678 19.07 -3.07 -15.21
C GLU A 678 20.53 -3.00 -15.68
N ASN A 679 21.23 -2.01 -15.11
CA ASN A 679 22.69 -1.79 -15.09
C ASN A 679 23.36 -1.04 -16.26
N ILE A 680 23.18 0.30 -16.30
CA ILE A 680 24.30 1.24 -16.49
C ILE A 680 24.10 2.43 -15.54
N LYS A 681 25.12 2.64 -14.69
CA LYS A 681 25.30 3.69 -13.70
C LYS A 681 25.88 4.93 -14.40
N LEU A 682 25.14 6.04 -14.42
CA LEU A 682 25.65 7.36 -14.82
C LEU A 682 25.25 8.38 -13.74
N MET A 683 26.28 8.97 -13.14
CA MET A 683 26.21 10.11 -12.25
C MET A 683 25.72 11.32 -13.06
N GLY A 684 24.64 11.94 -12.58
CA GLY A 684 24.11 13.20 -13.10
C GLY A 684 23.96 14.18 -11.95
N SER A 685 24.44 15.39 -12.19
CA SER A 685 24.53 16.53 -11.29
C SER A 685 23.21 16.95 -10.66
N VAL A 686 23.29 17.38 -9.41
CA VAL A 686 22.26 18.13 -8.69
C VAL A 686 22.23 19.54 -9.24
N ASP A 687 21.20 19.88 -10.01
CA ASP A 687 20.71 21.25 -10.15
C ASP A 687 19.19 21.19 -10.33
N GLU A 688 18.52 22.10 -9.61
CA GLU A 688 17.07 22.24 -9.42
C GLU A 688 16.38 21.14 -8.60
N PHE A 689 16.33 21.34 -7.27
CA PHE A 689 15.08 21.41 -6.48
C PHE A 689 15.29 22.17 -5.16
#